data_AF-A0A381Z629-F1
#
_entry.id   AF-A0A381Z629-F1
#
_cell.length_a   1.000
_cell.length_b   1.000
_cell.length_c   1.000
_cell.angle_alpha   90.00
_cell.angle_beta   90.00
_cell.angle_gamma   90.00
#
_symmetry.space_group_name_H-M   'P 1'
#
loop_
_entity.id
_entity.type
_entity.pdbx_description
1 polymer ?
#
loop_
_entity_poly.entity_id
_entity_poly.type
_entity_poly.pdbx_seq_one_letter_code
_entity_poly.pdbx_strand_id
1 'polypeptide(L)'
;MFKNLLFSLVFVTFNLYPNTLGLNENDDGTWDVTYSSEEIIAGFQFNVVDANINSAFGGDASANGFMISSSTTTVIAFSLTGSTIPIGGGTLVVLDLTGTPTGLSNIIVSDPIGGNLNFTFDDGSGCIDELACNYDPGATQDDGSCEYSVTNYDCEGNCVNEDECGVCGGDNTSCLDCADVLNGDSLEDNCGVCDNDLSNDCVQDCDGTWGGDALEDECGVCNGDGSSCAEYIIDILYDSDTPIAGFQFVIENATLMNASGGAAADAGFTVSTGNNTIIGFSLTGATIPAGSGVLTTLVVQGTGACISDLILSDSGGIGLDADILDCLTIYYVAPVPGCTDSSACNFDEAANVDDGSCLSNDCAGECGGSAVVDECGVCGGDGISEGECDCDGNIEDCDGICGGDAFEDDCGVCNGDGTSCLFATLYFGALSDNNLEVWLDSPLDVAGFQFEVSGITITGASGGSASDAGFTVSFSTTTVIGFSLTGTTIPASDGVLLNLTFDGVTGDGICLSAAVISDISANGITTEYGACLDPEDYFNGGCSDMSACNYMENIDFDDGSCTYAEENYDCEGNCIVDIDCNGDCGGSAVVDECGVCGGNNISCADCAGVPNGDALEDECGVCNGDGSSCAEYIIDIL
;
A
#
# COMPACT_ATOMS: atom_id res chain seq x y z
N MET A 1 -50.14 37.11 -54.00
CA MET A 1 -51.04 36.02 -53.55
C MET A 1 -50.20 35.04 -52.73
N PHE A 2 -50.44 35.02 -51.42
CA PHE A 2 -50.09 34.02 -50.39
C PHE A 2 -48.71 33.34 -50.34
N LYS A 3 -48.01 33.62 -49.22
CA LYS A 3 -47.14 32.80 -48.33
C LYS A 3 -45.97 33.70 -47.89
N ASN A 4 -45.82 34.14 -46.64
CA ASN A 4 -45.93 33.44 -45.36
C ASN A 4 -46.55 34.33 -44.27
N LEU A 5 -47.38 33.73 -43.42
CA LEU A 5 -47.67 34.25 -42.08
C LEU A 5 -46.40 34.08 -41.23
N LEU A 6 -45.81 35.17 -40.72
CA LEU A 6 -45.03 35.09 -39.48
C LEU A 6 -46.01 35.28 -38.32
N PHE A 7 -46.23 34.19 -37.59
CA PHE A 7 -46.83 34.21 -36.26
C PHE A 7 -45.89 35.02 -35.34
N SER A 8 -46.42 36.07 -34.72
CA SER A 8 -45.80 36.73 -33.57
C SER A 8 -45.94 35.76 -32.39
N LEU A 9 -44.96 34.87 -32.21
CA LEU A 9 -44.75 34.19 -30.94
C LEU A 9 -44.20 35.24 -29.98
N VAL A 10 -45.08 35.79 -29.16
CA VAL A 10 -44.70 36.37 -27.87
C VAL A 10 -44.06 35.22 -27.09
N PHE A 11 -42.72 35.23 -27.02
CA PHE A 11 -42.00 34.48 -26.01
C PHE A 11 -42.45 35.06 -24.66
N VAL A 12 -43.38 34.36 -24.03
CA VAL A 12 -43.62 34.50 -22.60
C VAL A 12 -42.32 34.02 -21.96
N THR A 13 -41.61 34.92 -21.30
CA THR A 13 -40.50 34.61 -20.41
C THR A 13 -41.00 33.54 -19.43
N PHE A 14 -40.51 32.31 -19.60
CA PHE A 14 -40.66 31.27 -18.59
C PHE A 14 -39.91 31.77 -17.37
N ASN A 15 -40.63 32.19 -16.33
CA ASN A 15 -40.07 32.21 -14.99
C ASN A 15 -39.74 30.74 -14.69
N LEU A 16 -38.47 30.40 -14.81
CA LEU A 16 -37.92 29.15 -14.28
C LEU A 16 -38.21 29.21 -12.78
N TYR A 17 -39.04 28.29 -12.28
CA TYR A 17 -39.35 28.19 -10.87
C TYR A 17 -38.44 27.10 -10.34
N PRO A 18 -37.19 27.41 -9.90
CA PRO A 18 -36.29 26.38 -9.42
C PRO A 18 -37.00 25.56 -8.33
N ASN A 19 -36.76 24.24 -8.34
CA ASN A 19 -37.30 23.34 -7.33
C ASN A 19 -36.76 23.74 -5.95
N THR A 20 -37.51 24.55 -5.21
CA THR A 20 -37.09 25.11 -3.93
C THR A 20 -38.13 24.90 -2.85
N LEU A 21 -37.67 24.77 -1.61
CA LEU A 21 -38.49 24.85 -0.40
C LEU A 21 -38.08 26.09 0.40
N GLY A 22 -39.06 26.84 0.90
CA GLY A 22 -38.83 27.99 1.79
C GLY A 22 -39.52 27.81 3.14
N LEU A 23 -39.17 28.66 4.11
CA LEU A 23 -39.80 28.71 5.44
C LEU A 23 -40.30 30.13 5.72
N ASN A 24 -41.59 30.25 6.04
CA ASN A 24 -42.21 31.52 6.43
C ASN A 24 -42.89 31.40 7.81
N GLU A 25 -42.60 32.32 8.73
CA GLU A 25 -43.24 32.36 10.06
C GLU A 25 -44.62 33.03 9.99
N ASN A 26 -45.63 32.44 10.65
CA ASN A 26 -47.00 32.98 10.70
C ASN A 26 -47.29 33.87 11.92
N ASP A 27 -46.26 34.25 12.69
CA ASP A 27 -46.32 35.03 13.95
C ASP A 27 -47.19 34.40 15.07
N ASP A 28 -47.59 33.13 14.96
CA ASP A 28 -48.42 32.40 15.93
C ASP A 28 -47.77 31.10 16.47
N GLY A 29 -46.51 30.87 16.13
CA GLY A 29 -45.76 29.65 16.46
C GLY A 29 -45.84 28.56 15.38
N THR A 30 -46.60 28.77 14.30
CA THR A 30 -46.60 27.91 13.12
C THR A 30 -45.76 28.48 11.99
N TRP A 31 -45.26 27.58 11.14
CA TRP A 31 -44.37 27.87 10.02
C TRP A 31 -44.90 27.22 8.74
N ASP A 32 -45.02 28.03 7.69
CA ASP A 32 -45.40 27.57 6.36
C ASP A 32 -44.14 27.11 5.62
N VAL A 33 -44.09 25.83 5.24
CA VAL A 33 -43.09 25.35 4.28
C VAL A 33 -43.63 25.64 2.89
N THR A 34 -43.07 26.63 2.21
CA THR A 34 -43.43 26.95 0.83
C THR A 34 -42.65 26.07 -0.14
N TYR A 35 -43.22 25.83 -1.32
CA TYR A 35 -42.52 25.19 -2.41
C TYR A 35 -42.69 25.96 -3.71
N SER A 36 -41.72 25.77 -4.59
CA SER A 36 -41.75 26.18 -5.99
C SER A 36 -41.23 24.99 -6.80
N SER A 37 -41.99 24.51 -7.78
CA SER A 37 -41.67 23.29 -8.53
C SER A 37 -42.01 23.40 -10.00
N GLU A 38 -41.10 22.97 -10.87
CA GLU A 38 -41.37 22.80 -12.31
C GLU A 38 -41.98 21.43 -12.60
N GLU A 39 -41.93 20.51 -11.63
CA GLU A 39 -42.33 19.11 -11.77
C GLU A 39 -43.42 18.73 -10.77
N ILE A 40 -44.19 17.70 -11.11
CA ILE A 40 -45.30 17.23 -10.27
C ILE A 40 -44.72 16.49 -9.06
N ILE A 41 -45.14 16.86 -7.84
CA ILE A 41 -44.68 16.22 -6.61
C ILE A 41 -45.63 15.08 -6.22
N ALA A 42 -45.09 13.88 -6.01
CA ALA A 42 -45.86 12.69 -5.59
C ALA A 42 -45.51 12.18 -4.18
N GLY A 43 -44.39 12.64 -3.62
CA GLY A 43 -43.97 12.36 -2.25
C GLY A 43 -42.89 13.33 -1.82
N PHE A 44 -42.79 13.61 -0.52
CA PHE A 44 -41.69 14.40 0.01
C PHE A 44 -41.31 13.99 1.43
N GLN A 45 -40.05 14.24 1.76
CA GLN A 45 -39.47 14.16 3.08
C GLN A 45 -38.50 15.32 3.27
N PHE A 46 -38.45 15.89 4.46
CA PHE A 46 -37.37 16.79 4.88
C PHE A 46 -37.21 16.79 6.40
N ASN A 47 -36.05 17.25 6.87
CA ASN A 47 -35.77 17.51 8.26
C ASN A 47 -35.80 19.02 8.54
N VAL A 48 -36.34 19.40 9.69
CA VAL A 48 -36.30 20.78 10.19
C VAL A 48 -35.04 20.95 11.03
N VAL A 49 -34.27 22.00 10.73
CA VAL A 49 -33.01 22.32 11.42
C VAL A 49 -33.29 23.32 12.56
N ASP A 50 -32.69 23.07 13.72
CA ASP A 50 -32.74 23.92 14.93
C ASP A 50 -34.13 24.21 15.55
N ALA A 51 -35.16 23.44 15.17
CA ALA A 51 -36.47 23.45 15.84
C ALA A 51 -37.06 22.03 15.94
N ASN A 52 -37.89 21.79 16.96
CA ASN A 52 -38.59 20.51 17.14
C ASN A 52 -40.03 20.60 16.63
N ILE A 53 -40.47 19.61 15.85
CA ILE A 53 -41.82 19.53 15.31
C ILE A 53 -42.78 18.97 16.35
N ASN A 54 -43.84 19.73 16.66
CA ASN A 54 -44.97 19.28 17.46
C ASN A 54 -45.99 18.55 16.58
N SER A 55 -46.30 19.11 15.42
CA SER A 55 -47.18 18.50 14.41
C SER A 55 -46.96 19.10 13.02
N ALA A 56 -47.31 18.36 11.97
CA ALA A 56 -47.31 18.82 10.58
C ALA A 56 -48.68 18.54 9.95
N PHE A 57 -49.28 19.56 9.32
CA PHE A 57 -50.64 19.49 8.77
C PHE A 57 -50.87 20.57 7.70
N GLY A 58 -52.03 20.55 7.04
CA GLY A 58 -52.42 21.60 6.10
C GLY A 58 -51.61 21.60 4.79
N GLY A 59 -51.60 22.77 4.14
CA GLY A 59 -50.95 22.99 2.85
C GLY A 59 -51.57 22.21 1.68
N ASP A 60 -50.91 22.31 0.53
CA ASP A 60 -51.24 21.59 -0.70
C ASP A 60 -51.11 20.08 -0.53
N ALA A 61 -50.26 19.60 0.40
CA ALA A 61 -50.19 18.20 0.77
C ALA A 61 -51.55 17.70 1.31
N SER A 62 -52.12 18.38 2.31
CA SER A 62 -53.44 17.99 2.83
C SER A 62 -54.55 18.21 1.82
N ALA A 63 -54.50 19.30 1.05
CA ALA A 63 -55.52 19.63 0.05
C ALA A 63 -55.59 18.61 -1.10
N ASN A 64 -54.45 18.05 -1.51
CA ASN A 64 -54.35 17.01 -2.53
C ASN A 64 -54.41 15.57 -1.95
N GLY A 65 -54.72 15.43 -0.66
CA GLY A 65 -54.99 14.13 -0.03
C GLY A 65 -53.75 13.30 0.29
N PHE A 66 -52.62 13.94 0.55
CA PHE A 66 -51.43 13.26 1.07
C PHE A 66 -51.63 12.89 2.54
N MET A 67 -51.09 11.75 2.94
CA MET A 67 -50.93 11.44 4.35
C MET A 67 -49.62 12.02 4.84
N ILE A 68 -49.71 12.90 5.83
CA ILE A 68 -48.58 13.57 6.44
C ILE A 68 -48.28 12.86 7.76
N SER A 69 -47.02 12.49 7.97
CA SER A 69 -46.50 11.95 9.22
C SER A 69 -45.27 12.74 9.63
N SER A 70 -45.16 13.08 10.91
CA SER A 70 -44.02 13.81 11.45
C SER A 70 -43.46 13.12 12.70
N SER A 71 -42.13 13.10 12.81
CA SER A 71 -41.40 12.86 14.05
C SER A 71 -41.05 14.20 14.71
N THR A 72 -40.19 14.20 15.72
CA THR A 72 -39.70 15.44 16.36
C THR A 72 -38.83 16.30 15.43
N THR A 73 -38.30 15.75 14.33
CA THR A 73 -37.36 16.46 13.44
C THR A 73 -37.68 16.29 11.95
N THR A 74 -38.44 15.27 11.57
CA THR A 74 -38.65 14.89 10.17
C THR A 74 -40.12 14.92 9.81
N VAL A 75 -40.43 15.44 8.63
CA VAL A 75 -41.76 15.33 8.01
C VAL A 75 -41.64 14.41 6.81
N ILE A 76 -42.59 13.49 6.67
CA ILE A 76 -42.77 12.66 5.48
C ILE A 76 -44.23 12.73 5.04
N ALA A 77 -44.46 12.89 3.75
CA ALA A 77 -45.80 12.83 3.19
C ALA A 77 -45.83 12.13 1.84
N PHE A 78 -46.84 11.29 1.65
CA PHE A 78 -47.08 10.56 0.41
C PHE A 78 -48.57 10.23 0.25
N SER A 79 -49.00 9.87 -0.97
CA SER A 79 -50.36 9.43 -1.26
C SER A 79 -50.44 7.93 -1.53
N LEU A 80 -51.32 7.20 -0.83
CA LEU A 80 -51.63 5.79 -1.16
C LEU A 80 -52.56 5.65 -2.36
N THR A 81 -53.21 6.73 -2.79
CA THR A 81 -54.13 6.74 -3.93
C THR A 81 -53.46 7.23 -5.22
N GLY A 82 -52.16 7.57 -5.16
CA GLY A 82 -51.41 8.14 -6.29
C GLY A 82 -51.77 9.60 -6.58
N SER A 83 -52.30 10.33 -5.59
CA SER A 83 -52.53 11.78 -5.73
C SER A 83 -51.20 12.52 -5.81
N THR A 84 -51.20 13.64 -6.52
CA THR A 84 -50.00 14.45 -6.75
C THR A 84 -50.28 15.92 -6.50
N ILE A 85 -49.25 16.68 -6.13
CA ILE A 85 -49.28 18.14 -6.04
C ILE A 85 -48.81 18.69 -7.41
N PRO A 86 -49.60 19.55 -8.06
CA PRO A 86 -49.28 20.06 -9.41
C PRO A 86 -48.06 20.98 -9.41
N ILE A 87 -47.49 21.18 -10.61
CA ILE A 87 -46.43 22.17 -10.86
C ILE A 87 -46.87 23.57 -10.44
N GLY A 88 -45.92 24.39 -10.00
CA GLY A 88 -46.15 25.74 -9.48
C GLY A 88 -45.60 25.91 -8.07
N GLY A 89 -46.14 26.89 -7.34
CA GLY A 89 -45.73 27.15 -5.97
C GLY A 89 -46.89 27.48 -5.05
N GLY A 90 -46.68 27.26 -3.76
CA GLY A 90 -47.68 27.40 -2.71
C GLY A 90 -47.12 26.97 -1.36
N THR A 91 -48.00 26.80 -0.37
CA THR A 91 -47.63 26.22 0.93
C THR A 91 -47.73 24.70 0.84
N LEU A 92 -46.60 24.00 0.90
CA LEU A 92 -46.52 22.54 0.81
C LEU A 92 -47.16 21.88 2.04
N VAL A 93 -46.74 22.32 3.24
CA VAL A 93 -47.22 21.85 4.53
C VAL A 93 -47.01 22.95 5.59
N VAL A 94 -47.85 22.97 6.62
CA VAL A 94 -47.73 23.86 7.78
C VAL A 94 -47.19 23.07 8.97
N LEU A 95 -46.20 23.63 9.67
CA LEU A 95 -45.52 23.03 10.80
C LEU A 95 -45.84 23.80 12.09
N ASP A 96 -46.24 23.09 13.14
CA ASP A 96 -46.26 23.62 14.51
C ASP A 96 -44.94 23.22 15.17
N LEU A 97 -44.12 24.21 15.54
CA LEU A 97 -42.75 24.01 16.00
C LEU A 97 -42.54 24.55 17.43
N THR A 98 -41.63 23.92 18.17
CA THR A 98 -40.99 24.55 19.33
C THR A 98 -39.56 24.96 18.97
N GLY A 99 -39.28 26.26 19.06
CA GLY A 99 -38.04 26.88 18.59
C GLY A 99 -38.22 27.58 17.25
N THR A 100 -37.16 28.26 16.79
CA THR A 100 -37.14 28.98 15.51
C THR A 100 -36.29 28.17 14.53
N PRO A 101 -36.86 27.58 13.47
CA PRO A 101 -36.10 26.81 12.51
C PRO A 101 -35.13 27.71 11.74
N THR A 102 -33.91 27.22 11.51
CA THR A 102 -32.89 27.93 10.74
C THR A 102 -32.80 27.44 9.29
N GLY A 103 -33.41 26.29 9.00
CA GLY A 103 -33.52 25.80 7.63
C GLY A 103 -34.12 24.40 7.51
N LEU A 104 -34.14 23.89 6.29
CA LEU A 104 -34.54 22.52 5.97
C LEU A 104 -33.36 21.73 5.43
N SER A 105 -33.23 20.47 5.85
CA SER A 105 -32.16 19.57 5.42
C SER A 105 -32.71 18.20 5.04
N ASN A 106 -31.90 17.35 4.40
CA ASN A 106 -32.32 16.01 3.95
C ASN A 106 -33.62 16.03 3.13
N ILE A 107 -33.74 17.01 2.25
CA ILE A 107 -34.90 17.18 1.38
C ILE A 107 -34.86 16.10 0.30
N ILE A 108 -35.90 15.27 0.27
CA ILE A 108 -36.13 14.26 -0.75
C ILE A 108 -37.55 14.49 -1.26
N VAL A 109 -37.68 14.78 -2.55
CA VAL A 109 -38.99 14.98 -3.18
C VAL A 109 -39.05 14.05 -4.37
N SER A 110 -40.16 13.36 -4.59
CA SER A 110 -40.28 12.40 -5.69
C SER A 110 -41.33 12.81 -6.71
N ASP A 111 -41.08 12.46 -7.97
CA ASP A 111 -42.04 12.53 -9.05
C ASP A 111 -43.07 11.36 -8.97
N PRO A 112 -44.11 11.34 -9.83
CA PRO A 112 -45.13 10.27 -9.81
C PRO A 112 -44.65 8.85 -10.14
N ILE A 113 -43.44 8.68 -10.68
CA ILE A 113 -42.84 7.37 -10.98
C ILE A 113 -41.78 6.97 -9.96
N GLY A 114 -41.55 7.79 -8.92
CA GLY A 114 -40.59 7.55 -7.84
C GLY A 114 -39.17 8.07 -8.11
N GLY A 115 -38.98 8.86 -9.17
CA GLY A 115 -37.73 9.57 -9.44
C GLY A 115 -37.51 10.73 -8.48
N ASN A 116 -36.26 10.98 -8.08
CA ASN A 116 -35.92 12.08 -7.17
C ASN A 116 -35.95 13.43 -7.92
N LEU A 117 -36.75 14.36 -7.42
CA LEU A 117 -36.75 15.77 -7.79
C LEU A 117 -35.77 16.49 -6.88
N ASN A 118 -34.76 17.12 -7.47
CA ASN A 118 -33.73 17.84 -6.73
C ASN A 118 -34.30 19.17 -6.23
N PHE A 119 -34.70 19.19 -4.96
CA PHE A 119 -35.13 20.40 -4.26
C PHE A 119 -34.01 20.95 -3.39
N THR A 120 -33.86 22.28 -3.37
CA THR A 120 -32.96 22.99 -2.45
C THR A 120 -33.77 23.81 -1.44
N PHE A 121 -33.19 24.04 -0.25
CA PHE A 121 -33.75 25.00 0.69
C PHE A 121 -33.33 26.41 0.25
N ASP A 122 -34.30 27.29 0.08
CA ASP A 122 -34.10 28.72 -0.19
C ASP A 122 -34.24 29.48 1.13
N ASP A 123 -33.12 30.00 1.63
CA ASP A 123 -33.06 30.79 2.87
C ASP A 123 -33.30 32.28 2.64
N GLY A 124 -33.60 32.68 1.39
CA GLY A 124 -33.84 34.07 1.00
C GLY A 124 -32.56 34.91 0.91
N SER A 125 -31.38 34.29 0.75
CA SER A 125 -30.11 34.98 0.49
C SER A 125 -29.76 34.99 -1.00
N GLY A 126 -29.29 36.15 -1.50
CA GLY A 126 -28.91 36.36 -2.89
C GLY A 126 -28.51 37.82 -3.14
N CYS A 127 -28.15 38.18 -4.37
CA CYS A 127 -27.70 39.56 -4.65
C CYS A 127 -28.85 40.58 -4.51
N ILE A 128 -28.71 41.55 -3.60
CA ILE A 128 -29.73 42.60 -3.36
C ILE A 128 -29.49 43.91 -4.13
N ASP A 129 -28.42 44.01 -4.92
CA ASP A 129 -28.08 45.22 -5.67
C ASP A 129 -28.79 45.25 -7.03
N GLU A 130 -29.76 46.15 -7.22
CA GLU A 130 -30.54 46.32 -8.45
C GLU A 130 -29.70 46.62 -9.71
N LEU A 131 -28.42 47.01 -9.55
CA LEU A 131 -27.51 47.27 -10.67
C LEU A 131 -26.65 46.06 -11.05
N ALA A 132 -26.71 44.98 -10.29
CA ALA A 132 -26.04 43.73 -10.61
C ALA A 132 -26.83 42.90 -11.63
N CYS A 133 -26.10 42.17 -12.47
CA CYS A 133 -26.63 41.28 -13.49
C CYS A 133 -27.35 40.05 -12.94
N ASN A 134 -27.02 39.65 -11.72
CA ASN A 134 -27.67 38.57 -11.00
C ASN A 134 -28.49 39.08 -9.81
N TYR A 135 -28.98 40.32 -9.88
CA TYR A 135 -29.91 40.86 -8.89
C TYR A 135 -31.09 39.92 -8.69
N ASP A 136 -31.27 39.48 -7.44
CA ASP A 136 -32.38 38.66 -7.02
C ASP A 136 -33.40 39.52 -6.24
N PRO A 137 -34.57 39.83 -6.84
CA PRO A 137 -35.61 40.60 -6.17
C PRO A 137 -36.29 39.85 -5.00
N GLY A 138 -36.05 38.55 -4.85
CA GLY A 138 -36.50 37.72 -3.73
C GLY A 138 -35.50 37.67 -2.56
N ALA A 139 -34.26 38.10 -2.76
CA ALA A 139 -33.25 38.10 -1.72
C ALA A 139 -33.53 39.16 -0.66
N THR A 140 -33.52 38.75 0.60
CA THR A 140 -33.67 39.63 1.77
C THR A 140 -32.34 39.95 2.44
N GLN A 141 -31.29 39.20 2.11
CA GLN A 141 -29.93 39.37 2.59
C GLN A 141 -28.93 39.15 1.46
N ASP A 142 -27.95 40.05 1.35
CA ASP A 142 -26.86 39.94 0.39
C ASP A 142 -25.88 38.85 0.83
N ASP A 143 -25.69 37.83 0.00
CA ASP A 143 -24.71 36.77 0.21
C ASP A 143 -23.35 37.10 -0.44
N GLY A 144 -23.21 38.28 -1.04
CA GLY A 144 -22.01 38.73 -1.73
C GLY A 144 -21.87 38.16 -3.13
N SER A 145 -22.94 37.58 -3.69
CA SER A 145 -22.92 36.99 -5.03
C SER A 145 -23.04 38.04 -6.15
N CYS A 146 -23.25 39.33 -5.86
CA CYS A 146 -23.50 40.36 -6.89
C CYS A 146 -22.43 40.44 -7.98
N GLU A 147 -22.83 40.17 -9.21
CA GLU A 147 -22.01 40.21 -10.41
C GLU A 147 -22.47 41.36 -11.31
N TYR A 148 -21.56 42.20 -11.77
CA TYR A 148 -21.87 43.39 -12.57
C TYR A 148 -21.41 43.22 -14.01
N SER A 149 -22.03 43.95 -14.94
CA SER A 149 -21.63 43.89 -16.34
C SER A 149 -20.23 44.46 -16.54
N VAL A 150 -19.52 43.91 -17.52
CA VAL A 150 -18.20 44.41 -17.92
C VAL A 150 -18.37 45.78 -18.59
N THR A 151 -17.42 46.70 -18.42
CA THR A 151 -17.48 48.03 -19.06
C THR A 151 -17.66 47.89 -20.59
N ASN A 152 -18.65 48.61 -21.15
CA ASN A 152 -19.12 48.55 -22.54
C ASN A 152 -19.95 47.32 -22.94
N TYR A 153 -20.29 46.44 -21.99
CA TYR A 153 -21.21 45.33 -22.19
C TYR A 153 -22.40 45.41 -21.23
N ASP A 154 -23.57 44.95 -21.67
CA ASP A 154 -24.70 44.69 -20.79
C ASP A 154 -24.58 43.32 -20.11
N CYS A 155 -25.53 43.01 -19.22
CA CYS A 155 -25.54 41.80 -18.40
C CYS A 155 -25.77 40.51 -19.21
N GLU A 156 -26.32 40.65 -20.40
CA GLU A 156 -26.50 39.58 -21.38
C GLU A 156 -25.26 39.40 -22.27
N GLY A 157 -24.19 40.16 -22.01
CA GLY A 157 -22.92 40.09 -22.74
C GLY A 157 -22.98 40.76 -24.12
N ASN A 158 -24.00 41.57 -24.41
CA ASN A 158 -24.06 42.34 -25.65
C ASN A 158 -23.26 43.62 -25.52
N CYS A 159 -22.62 44.01 -26.62
CA CYS A 159 -21.93 45.28 -26.67
C CYS A 159 -22.91 46.45 -26.68
N VAL A 160 -22.74 47.40 -25.76
CA VAL A 160 -23.57 48.62 -25.73
C VAL A 160 -22.92 49.81 -26.43
N ASN A 161 -21.67 49.68 -26.89
CA ASN A 161 -20.96 50.74 -27.61
C ASN A 161 -19.88 50.15 -28.54
N GLU A 162 -20.23 49.91 -29.81
CA GLU A 162 -19.30 49.47 -30.86
C GLU A 162 -18.66 50.67 -31.57
N ASP A 163 -17.42 50.52 -31.99
CA ASP A 163 -16.73 51.47 -32.86
C ASP A 163 -17.09 51.24 -34.35
N GLU A 164 -16.56 52.06 -35.27
CA GLU A 164 -16.87 51.95 -36.70
C GLU A 164 -16.29 50.69 -37.36
N CYS A 165 -15.44 49.94 -36.64
CA CYS A 165 -14.92 48.63 -37.01
C CYS A 165 -15.80 47.47 -36.49
N GLY A 166 -16.90 47.76 -35.81
CA GLY A 166 -17.75 46.76 -35.17
C GLY A 166 -17.12 46.11 -33.94
N VAL A 167 -16.11 46.76 -33.35
CA VAL A 167 -15.44 46.27 -32.14
C VAL A 167 -16.00 46.99 -30.92
N CYS A 168 -16.41 46.20 -29.93
CA CYS A 168 -16.99 46.74 -28.72
C CYS A 168 -15.97 47.52 -27.87
N GLY A 169 -16.25 48.80 -27.62
CA GLY A 169 -15.36 49.70 -26.89
C GLY A 169 -14.05 50.03 -27.61
N GLY A 170 -13.97 49.77 -28.92
CA GLY A 170 -12.79 50.02 -29.74
C GLY A 170 -12.58 51.51 -30.07
N ASP A 171 -11.42 51.83 -30.63
CA ASP A 171 -10.98 53.18 -30.99
C ASP A 171 -10.73 53.36 -32.50
N ASN A 172 -11.38 52.53 -33.33
CA ASN A 172 -11.28 52.49 -34.79
C ASN A 172 -9.92 52.02 -35.36
N THR A 173 -8.99 51.56 -34.52
CA THR A 173 -7.66 51.13 -35.00
C THR A 173 -7.63 49.74 -35.63
N SER A 174 -8.59 48.90 -35.28
CA SER A 174 -8.62 47.47 -35.60
C SER A 174 -8.97 47.13 -37.05
N CYS A 175 -9.54 48.08 -37.79
CA CYS A 175 -9.89 47.91 -39.21
C CYS A 175 -9.25 48.97 -40.12
N LEU A 176 -8.18 49.63 -39.66
CA LEU A 176 -7.33 50.43 -40.53
C LEU A 176 -6.52 49.50 -41.45
N ASP A 177 -6.48 49.81 -42.73
CA ASP A 177 -5.51 49.21 -43.64
C ASP A 177 -4.11 49.78 -43.40
N CYS A 178 -3.07 49.23 -44.03
CA CYS A 178 -1.69 49.68 -43.79
C CYS A 178 -1.41 51.13 -44.25
N ALA A 179 -2.37 51.80 -44.90
CA ALA A 179 -2.32 53.20 -45.32
C ALA A 179 -3.16 54.11 -44.41
N ASP A 180 -3.51 53.63 -43.21
CA ASP A 180 -4.35 54.29 -42.22
C ASP A 180 -5.77 54.63 -42.73
N VAL A 181 -6.33 53.82 -43.63
CA VAL A 181 -7.70 53.98 -44.13
C VAL A 181 -8.65 52.98 -43.47
N LEU A 182 -9.70 53.51 -42.83
CA LEU A 182 -10.76 52.71 -42.21
C LEU A 182 -11.46 51.80 -43.23
N ASN A 183 -11.43 50.49 -42.98
CA ASN A 183 -11.90 49.41 -43.86
C ASN A 183 -11.29 49.46 -45.27
N GLY A 184 -10.02 49.88 -45.40
CA GLY A 184 -9.29 49.82 -46.67
C GLY A 184 -8.80 48.41 -47.01
N ASP A 185 -8.49 48.18 -48.30
CA ASP A 185 -8.05 46.87 -48.82
C ASP A 185 -6.52 46.80 -49.03
N SER A 186 -5.75 47.80 -48.59
CA SER A 186 -4.29 47.82 -48.76
C SER A 186 -3.63 46.93 -47.70
N LEU A 187 -2.74 46.03 -48.12
CA LEU A 187 -2.03 45.11 -47.25
C LEU A 187 -0.53 45.38 -47.36
N GLU A 188 0.17 45.32 -46.22
CA GLU A 188 1.63 45.42 -46.21
C GLU A 188 2.21 44.07 -46.69
N ASP A 189 2.95 44.07 -47.78
CA ASP A 189 3.65 42.88 -48.25
C ASP A 189 4.82 42.52 -47.32
N ASN A 190 5.39 41.33 -47.47
CA ASN A 190 6.50 40.87 -46.62
C ASN A 190 7.80 41.68 -46.81
N CYS A 191 7.80 42.70 -47.68
CA CYS A 191 8.88 43.64 -47.91
C CYS A 191 8.56 45.07 -47.42
N GLY A 192 7.44 45.24 -46.72
CA GLY A 192 7.06 46.50 -46.07
C GLY A 192 6.42 47.52 -47.01
N VAL A 193 5.92 47.10 -48.17
CA VAL A 193 5.19 47.98 -49.10
C VAL A 193 3.69 47.79 -48.88
N CYS A 194 3.03 48.89 -48.51
CA CYS A 194 1.59 48.93 -48.31
C CYS A 194 0.85 49.29 -49.61
N ASP A 195 0.32 48.30 -50.32
CA ASP A 195 -0.58 48.50 -51.47
C ASP A 195 -1.54 47.30 -51.70
N ASN A 196 -2.18 47.19 -52.87
CA ASN A 196 -3.10 46.09 -53.26
C ASN A 196 -2.76 45.59 -54.68
N ASP A 197 -1.48 45.65 -55.04
CA ASP A 197 -0.98 45.18 -56.33
C ASP A 197 -0.16 43.91 -56.14
N LEU A 198 -0.86 42.77 -56.11
CA LEU A 198 -0.29 41.42 -56.01
C LEU A 198 0.77 41.08 -57.09
N SER A 199 0.98 41.94 -58.08
CA SER A 199 1.99 41.76 -59.11
C SER A 199 3.38 42.29 -58.73
N ASN A 200 3.48 43.10 -57.68
CA ASN A 200 4.73 43.65 -57.17
C ASN A 200 5.20 42.98 -55.86
N ASP A 201 4.35 42.14 -55.24
CA ASP A 201 4.67 41.36 -54.05
C ASP A 201 6.01 40.62 -54.21
N CYS A 202 6.91 40.81 -53.26
CA CYS A 202 8.21 40.16 -53.29
C CYS A 202 8.11 38.63 -53.02
N VAL A 203 8.98 37.86 -53.67
CA VAL A 203 9.07 36.40 -53.50
C VAL A 203 10.24 36.07 -52.56
N GLN A 204 10.07 35.02 -51.76
CA GLN A 204 11.07 34.54 -50.82
C GLN A 204 12.23 33.84 -51.57
N ASP A 205 13.47 34.18 -51.25
CA ASP A 205 14.65 33.49 -51.77
C ASP A 205 14.88 32.14 -51.06
N CYS A 206 15.86 31.35 -51.50
CA CYS A 206 16.08 30.00 -50.98
C CYS A 206 16.57 29.96 -49.51
N ASP A 207 16.94 31.09 -48.90
CA ASP A 207 17.32 31.21 -47.48
C ASP A 207 16.16 31.71 -46.62
N GLY A 208 14.96 31.80 -47.21
CA GLY A 208 13.77 32.23 -46.50
C GLY A 208 13.65 33.75 -46.36
N THR A 209 14.44 34.56 -47.09
CA THR A 209 14.36 36.02 -47.02
C THR A 209 13.45 36.57 -48.12
N TRP A 210 12.40 37.30 -47.73
CA TRP A 210 11.48 37.96 -48.66
C TRP A 210 12.19 39.09 -49.41
N GLY A 211 12.22 39.00 -50.75
CA GLY A 211 12.93 39.96 -51.61
C GLY A 211 14.46 39.80 -51.65
N GLY A 212 15.00 38.67 -51.21
CA GLY A 212 16.44 38.38 -51.23
C GLY A 212 16.98 37.85 -52.58
N ASP A 213 18.30 37.79 -52.73
CA ASP A 213 19.02 37.43 -53.96
C ASP A 213 19.57 35.99 -53.97
N ALA A 214 19.30 35.18 -52.93
CA ALA A 214 19.90 33.86 -52.80
C ALA A 214 19.37 32.85 -53.83
N LEU A 215 20.27 32.10 -54.48
CA LEU A 215 19.94 31.09 -55.50
C LEU A 215 20.45 29.71 -55.10
N GLU A 216 19.70 28.66 -55.43
CA GLU A 216 20.17 27.28 -55.32
C GLU A 216 21.33 27.02 -56.29
N ASP A 217 22.35 26.31 -55.82
CA ASP A 217 23.39 25.75 -56.69
C ASP A 217 22.89 24.49 -57.44
N GLU A 218 23.74 23.91 -58.28
CA GLU A 218 23.43 22.73 -59.09
C GLU A 218 23.11 21.46 -58.25
N CYS A 219 23.28 21.55 -56.93
CA CYS A 219 23.13 20.47 -55.96
C CYS A 219 22.02 20.75 -54.94
N GLY A 220 21.20 21.79 -55.20
CA GLY A 220 20.01 22.12 -54.43
C GLY A 220 20.30 22.85 -53.11
N VAL A 221 21.51 23.37 -52.93
CA VAL A 221 21.90 24.10 -51.71
C VAL A 221 21.86 25.60 -51.97
N CYS A 222 21.15 26.34 -51.14
CA CYS A 222 21.05 27.78 -51.23
C CYS A 222 22.41 28.47 -51.05
N ASN A 223 22.85 29.28 -52.03
CA ASN A 223 24.18 29.90 -52.10
C ASN A 223 25.35 28.93 -51.92
N GLY A 224 25.16 27.65 -52.26
CA GLY A 224 26.21 26.64 -52.21
C GLY A 224 27.32 26.89 -53.24
N ASP A 225 28.53 26.41 -52.95
CA ASP A 225 29.70 26.49 -53.82
C ASP A 225 29.88 25.25 -54.72
N GLY A 226 28.87 24.37 -54.78
CA GLY A 226 28.91 23.11 -55.54
C GLY A 226 29.77 22.00 -54.92
N SER A 227 30.27 22.15 -53.69
CA SER A 227 31.14 21.16 -53.05
C SER A 227 30.40 19.95 -52.43
N SER A 228 29.09 20.09 -52.19
CA SER A 228 28.23 19.07 -51.55
C SER A 228 27.96 17.83 -52.42
N CYS A 229 28.25 17.92 -53.71
CA CYS A 229 28.01 16.89 -54.71
C CYS A 229 29.28 16.42 -55.43
N ALA A 230 30.45 16.89 -54.99
CA ALA A 230 31.74 16.42 -55.49
C ALA A 230 32.01 14.97 -55.04
N GLU A 231 32.47 14.13 -55.97
CA GLU A 231 32.90 12.76 -55.68
C GLU A 231 34.34 12.76 -55.15
N TYR A 232 34.57 12.05 -54.04
CA TYR A 232 35.87 11.84 -53.43
C TYR A 232 36.22 10.34 -53.43
N ILE A 233 37.51 10.03 -53.59
CA ILE A 233 38.04 8.69 -53.44
C ILE A 233 38.74 8.63 -52.08
N ILE A 234 38.32 7.69 -51.23
CA ILE A 234 38.91 7.46 -49.90
C ILE A 234 39.36 6.01 -49.77
N ASP A 235 40.45 5.78 -49.06
CA ASP A 235 40.95 4.43 -48.77
C ASP A 235 40.58 4.04 -47.35
N ILE A 236 40.03 2.83 -47.19
CA ILE A 236 39.87 2.19 -45.88
C ILE A 236 41.16 1.44 -45.58
N LEU A 237 41.80 1.78 -44.47
CA LEU A 237 43.03 1.14 -44.03
C LEU A 237 42.71 0.01 -43.04
N TYR A 238 43.55 -1.02 -43.01
CA TYR A 238 43.53 -2.03 -41.95
C TYR A 238 44.95 -2.26 -41.42
N ASP A 239 45.03 -2.64 -40.15
CA ASP A 239 46.22 -3.19 -39.49
C ASP A 239 45.74 -4.29 -38.53
N SER A 240 46.01 -5.55 -38.88
CA SER A 240 45.47 -6.71 -38.18
C SER A 240 46.54 -7.79 -37.97
N ASP A 241 46.70 -8.26 -36.74
CA ASP A 241 47.59 -9.38 -36.40
C ASP A 241 47.06 -10.75 -36.84
N THR A 242 45.78 -10.83 -37.19
CA THR A 242 45.14 -12.06 -37.67
C THR A 242 44.59 -11.90 -39.10
N PRO A 243 44.55 -12.99 -39.89
CA PRO A 243 43.93 -12.93 -41.21
C PRO A 243 42.42 -12.65 -41.13
N ILE A 244 41.93 -11.73 -41.95
CA ILE A 244 40.51 -11.34 -42.04
C ILE A 244 39.82 -12.20 -43.10
N ALA A 245 38.79 -12.95 -42.72
CA ALA A 245 38.01 -13.82 -43.62
C ALA A 245 36.73 -13.17 -44.15
N GLY A 246 36.24 -12.13 -43.46
CA GLY A 246 35.07 -11.36 -43.85
C GLY A 246 35.03 -10.04 -43.10
N PHE A 247 34.49 -9.01 -43.75
CA PHE A 247 34.28 -7.71 -43.15
C PHE A 247 32.93 -7.12 -43.55
N GLN A 248 32.33 -6.36 -42.65
CA GLN A 248 31.19 -5.50 -42.91
C GLN A 248 31.40 -4.19 -42.15
N PHE A 249 31.01 -3.07 -42.75
CA PHE A 249 30.93 -1.78 -42.07
C PHE A 249 29.98 -0.83 -42.82
N VAL A 250 29.54 0.22 -42.14
CA VAL A 250 28.73 1.30 -42.69
C VAL A 250 29.59 2.56 -42.83
N ILE A 251 29.34 3.34 -43.88
CA ILE A 251 29.91 4.69 -44.01
C ILE A 251 28.87 5.72 -43.60
N GLU A 252 29.22 6.52 -42.61
CA GLU A 252 28.46 7.68 -42.16
C GLU A 252 29.04 8.98 -42.73
N ASN A 253 28.24 10.05 -42.68
CA ASN A 253 28.61 11.41 -43.10
C ASN A 253 29.01 11.60 -44.58
N ALA A 254 28.92 10.55 -45.40
CA ALA A 254 29.06 10.63 -46.85
C ALA A 254 28.14 9.60 -47.52
N THR A 255 27.75 9.80 -48.78
CA THR A 255 26.95 8.83 -49.54
C THR A 255 27.88 7.89 -50.31
N LEU A 256 27.67 6.58 -50.16
CA LEU A 256 28.50 5.58 -50.82
C LEU A 256 28.06 5.36 -52.28
N MET A 257 28.98 5.58 -53.23
CA MET A 257 28.73 5.35 -54.65
C MET A 257 29.25 3.98 -55.10
N ASN A 258 30.46 3.61 -54.69
CA ASN A 258 31.09 2.36 -55.05
C ASN A 258 32.17 1.96 -54.03
N ALA A 259 32.46 0.67 -53.90
CA ALA A 259 33.58 0.13 -53.12
C ALA A 259 34.31 -0.93 -53.95
N SER A 260 35.61 -0.75 -54.19
CA SER A 260 36.41 -1.73 -54.92
C SER A 260 37.91 -1.55 -54.67
N GLY A 261 38.71 -2.57 -54.94
CA GLY A 261 40.18 -2.51 -54.83
C GLY A 261 40.71 -2.93 -53.46
N GLY A 262 41.98 -2.59 -53.20
CA GLY A 262 42.67 -2.95 -51.97
C GLY A 262 42.96 -4.45 -51.81
N ALA A 263 43.38 -4.81 -50.59
CA ALA A 263 43.71 -6.17 -50.20
C ALA A 263 42.52 -7.13 -50.32
N ALA A 264 41.29 -6.63 -50.19
CA ALA A 264 40.07 -7.40 -50.44
C ALA A 264 40.00 -7.88 -51.90
N ALA A 265 40.20 -6.99 -52.87
CA ALA A 265 40.20 -7.36 -54.28
C ALA A 265 41.37 -8.30 -54.64
N ASP A 266 42.57 -8.04 -54.10
CA ASP A 266 43.76 -8.87 -54.32
C ASP A 266 43.60 -10.29 -53.76
N ALA A 267 42.92 -10.43 -52.61
CA ALA A 267 42.57 -11.71 -52.01
C ALA A 267 41.37 -12.42 -52.68
N GLY A 268 40.74 -11.78 -53.68
CA GLY A 268 39.61 -12.33 -54.43
C GLY A 268 38.27 -12.26 -53.70
N PHE A 269 38.09 -11.29 -52.80
CA PHE A 269 36.82 -11.07 -52.12
C PHE A 269 35.77 -10.49 -53.07
N THR A 270 34.52 -10.88 -52.85
CA THR A 270 33.36 -10.21 -53.42
C THR A 270 32.96 -9.09 -52.46
N VAL A 271 33.10 -7.83 -52.92
CA VAL A 271 32.66 -6.65 -52.18
C VAL A 271 31.31 -6.22 -52.73
N SER A 272 30.29 -6.22 -51.87
CA SER A 272 28.93 -5.78 -52.18
C SER A 272 28.63 -4.49 -51.43
N THR A 273 28.00 -3.54 -52.11
CA THR A 273 27.58 -2.27 -51.55
C THR A 273 26.06 -2.11 -51.61
N GLY A 274 25.46 -1.49 -50.59
CA GLY A 274 24.05 -1.14 -50.58
C GLY A 274 23.68 -0.34 -49.33
N ASN A 275 22.87 0.72 -49.48
CA ASN A 275 22.46 1.61 -48.38
C ASN A 275 23.64 2.00 -47.46
N ASN A 276 24.75 2.48 -48.03
CA ASN A 276 25.97 2.85 -47.31
C ASN A 276 26.69 1.72 -46.53
N THR A 277 26.19 0.49 -46.60
CA THR A 277 26.81 -0.70 -46.03
C THR A 277 27.73 -1.35 -47.06
N ILE A 278 28.93 -1.72 -46.63
CA ILE A 278 29.92 -2.48 -47.40
C ILE A 278 30.03 -3.85 -46.76
N ILE A 279 29.94 -4.91 -47.56
CA ILE A 279 30.15 -6.29 -47.12
C ILE A 279 31.17 -6.94 -48.04
N GLY A 280 32.26 -7.43 -47.48
CA GLY A 280 33.30 -8.16 -48.18
C GLY A 280 33.43 -9.59 -47.67
N PHE A 281 33.28 -10.58 -48.55
CA PHE A 281 33.49 -11.98 -48.20
C PHE A 281 34.10 -12.77 -49.36
N SER A 282 34.74 -13.90 -49.04
CA SER A 282 35.28 -14.83 -50.04
C SER A 282 34.37 -16.04 -50.24
N LEU A 283 33.99 -16.32 -51.49
CA LEU A 283 33.27 -17.55 -51.87
C LEU A 283 34.18 -18.80 -51.94
N THR A 284 35.50 -18.61 -51.90
CA THR A 284 36.50 -19.68 -51.98
C THR A 284 37.14 -20.00 -50.63
N GLY A 285 36.79 -19.25 -49.57
CA GLY A 285 37.42 -19.34 -48.26
C GLY A 285 38.81 -18.68 -48.20
N ALA A 286 39.14 -17.80 -49.14
CA ALA A 286 40.36 -16.99 -49.06
C ALA A 286 40.26 -15.96 -47.92
N THR A 287 41.39 -15.63 -47.31
CA THR A 287 41.51 -14.62 -46.26
C THR A 287 42.43 -13.50 -46.70
N ILE A 288 42.16 -12.28 -46.24
CA ILE A 288 43.10 -11.16 -46.32
C ILE A 288 44.20 -11.43 -45.28
N PRO A 289 45.50 -11.45 -45.67
CA PRO A 289 46.58 -11.76 -44.75
C PRO A 289 46.67 -10.77 -43.57
N ALA A 290 47.22 -11.24 -42.44
CA ALA A 290 47.64 -10.37 -41.35
C ALA A 290 48.71 -9.37 -41.82
N GLY A 291 48.68 -8.16 -41.25
CA GLY A 291 49.52 -7.03 -41.61
C GLY A 291 48.70 -5.74 -41.78
N SER A 292 49.32 -4.74 -42.39
CA SER A 292 48.69 -3.44 -42.64
C SER A 292 48.66 -3.06 -44.12
N GLY A 293 47.63 -2.29 -44.51
CA GLY A 293 47.48 -1.80 -45.88
C GLY A 293 46.09 -1.22 -46.17
N VAL A 294 45.79 -1.03 -47.45
CA VAL A 294 44.45 -0.61 -47.90
C VAL A 294 43.55 -1.84 -47.98
N LEU A 295 42.48 -1.87 -47.19
CA LEU A 295 41.49 -2.95 -47.19
C LEU A 295 40.64 -2.90 -48.48
N THR A 296 40.04 -1.75 -48.75
CA THR A 296 39.26 -1.44 -49.95
C THR A 296 39.21 0.08 -50.19
N THR A 297 39.05 0.50 -51.44
CA THR A 297 38.88 1.91 -51.80
C THR A 297 37.41 2.22 -52.06
N LEU A 298 36.94 3.37 -51.58
CA LEU A 298 35.54 3.82 -51.71
C LEU A 298 35.46 5.07 -52.57
N VAL A 299 34.39 5.15 -53.36
CA VAL A 299 33.95 6.39 -54.00
C VAL A 299 32.75 6.89 -53.21
N VAL A 300 32.87 8.08 -52.63
CA VAL A 300 31.83 8.69 -51.80
C VAL A 300 31.52 10.11 -52.28
N GLN A 301 30.31 10.58 -51.99
CA GLN A 301 29.91 11.96 -52.22
C GLN A 301 29.60 12.63 -50.86
N GLY A 302 30.12 13.85 -50.65
CA GLY A 302 30.13 14.52 -49.33
C GLY A 302 31.50 14.51 -48.64
N THR A 303 31.59 15.08 -47.44
CA THR A 303 32.85 15.24 -46.68
C THR A 303 32.75 14.62 -45.29
N GLY A 304 33.86 14.10 -44.77
CA GLY A 304 33.93 13.56 -43.39
C GLY A 304 33.45 12.11 -43.22
N ALA A 305 33.58 11.28 -44.26
CA ALA A 305 33.24 9.86 -44.20
C ALA A 305 33.88 9.16 -42.99
N CYS A 306 33.08 8.44 -42.22
CA CYS A 306 33.53 7.66 -41.07
C CYS A 306 32.94 6.24 -41.10
N ILE A 307 33.73 5.26 -40.68
CA ILE A 307 33.30 3.88 -40.50
C ILE A 307 32.46 3.78 -39.22
N SER A 308 31.34 3.10 -39.29
CA SER A 308 30.54 2.63 -38.16
C SER A 308 30.09 1.18 -38.39
N ASP A 309 29.49 0.55 -37.37
CA ASP A 309 28.98 -0.83 -37.43
C ASP A 309 29.98 -1.86 -38.00
N LEU A 310 31.24 -1.74 -37.58
CA LEU A 310 32.32 -2.63 -38.02
C LEU A 310 32.10 -4.06 -37.48
N ILE A 311 32.13 -5.03 -38.39
CA ILE A 311 32.15 -6.46 -38.10
C ILE A 311 33.29 -7.06 -38.89
N LEU A 312 34.22 -7.71 -38.19
CA LEU A 312 35.28 -8.52 -38.80
C LEU A 312 35.14 -9.97 -38.38
N SER A 313 35.63 -10.89 -39.20
CA SER A 313 35.65 -12.31 -38.87
C SER A 313 36.97 -12.97 -39.25
N ASP A 314 37.36 -13.97 -38.47
CA ASP A 314 38.51 -14.83 -38.75
C ASP A 314 38.13 -16.02 -39.68
N SER A 315 39.12 -16.84 -40.03
CA SER A 315 38.90 -18.03 -40.88
C SER A 315 37.93 -19.08 -40.32
N GLY A 316 37.65 -19.05 -39.01
CA GLY A 316 36.68 -19.90 -38.33
C GLY A 316 35.27 -19.30 -38.28
N GLY A 317 35.09 -18.06 -38.77
CA GLY A 317 33.84 -17.31 -38.66
C GLY A 317 33.60 -16.71 -37.27
N ILE A 318 34.65 -16.64 -36.43
CA ILE A 318 34.59 -15.97 -35.13
C ILE A 318 34.79 -14.47 -35.35
N GLY A 319 33.97 -13.67 -34.68
CA GLY A 319 34.08 -12.21 -34.72
C GLY A 319 35.42 -11.73 -34.17
N LEU A 320 36.10 -10.84 -34.89
CA LEU A 320 37.26 -10.11 -34.39
C LEU A 320 36.79 -8.77 -33.86
N ASP A 321 37.04 -8.49 -32.58
CA ASP A 321 36.70 -7.22 -31.94
C ASP A 321 37.78 -6.18 -32.25
N ALA A 322 37.57 -5.41 -33.31
CA ALA A 322 38.54 -4.49 -33.87
C ALA A 322 38.11 -3.03 -33.64
N ASP A 323 39.09 -2.16 -33.40
CA ASP A 323 38.88 -0.74 -33.18
C ASP A 323 38.91 0.05 -34.51
N ILE A 324 38.24 1.20 -34.51
CA ILE A 324 38.28 2.17 -35.61
C ILE A 324 39.11 3.38 -35.17
N LEU A 325 40.29 3.56 -35.78
CA LEU A 325 41.15 4.73 -35.58
C LEU A 325 40.93 5.74 -36.71
N ASP A 326 40.93 7.03 -36.34
CA ASP A 326 40.84 8.15 -37.28
C ASP A 326 39.70 8.01 -38.32
N CYS A 327 38.57 7.43 -37.91
CA CYS A 327 37.38 7.14 -38.73
C CYS A 327 37.53 6.17 -39.90
N LEU A 328 38.73 5.97 -40.48
CA LEU A 328 38.94 5.20 -41.71
C LEU A 328 39.95 4.05 -41.58
N THR A 329 40.52 3.84 -40.38
CA THR A 329 41.51 2.80 -40.13
C THR A 329 40.96 1.76 -39.19
N ILE A 330 40.96 0.50 -39.63
CA ILE A 330 40.58 -0.66 -38.83
C ILE A 330 41.83 -1.22 -38.14
N TYR A 331 41.80 -1.41 -36.84
CA TYR A 331 42.93 -1.91 -36.05
C TYR A 331 42.52 -3.12 -35.21
N TYR A 332 43.24 -4.23 -35.36
CA TYR A 332 43.01 -5.45 -34.59
C TYR A 332 44.32 -6.07 -34.10
N VAL A 333 44.40 -6.27 -32.79
CA VAL A 333 45.49 -7.01 -32.14
C VAL A 333 44.87 -8.21 -31.44
N ALA A 334 45.47 -9.38 -31.60
CA ALA A 334 44.99 -10.57 -30.90
C ALA A 334 45.12 -10.36 -29.38
N PRO A 335 44.08 -10.71 -28.58
CA PRO A 335 44.18 -10.61 -27.15
C PRO A 335 45.23 -11.59 -26.62
N VAL A 336 46.18 -11.09 -25.84
CA VAL A 336 47.18 -11.85 -25.08
C VAL A 336 46.71 -11.83 -23.62
N PRO A 337 46.14 -12.95 -23.12
CA PRO A 337 45.67 -13.04 -21.74
C PRO A 337 46.85 -13.11 -20.77
N GLY A 338 46.76 -12.35 -19.67
CA GLY A 338 47.72 -12.40 -18.56
C GLY A 338 47.49 -11.23 -17.60
N CYS A 339 48.25 -11.17 -16.49
CA CYS A 339 48.07 -10.08 -15.53
C CYS A 339 48.56 -8.74 -16.09
N THR A 340 47.64 -7.78 -16.25
CA THR A 340 47.93 -6.44 -16.79
C THR A 340 48.28 -5.41 -15.72
N ASP A 341 48.17 -5.75 -14.43
CA ASP A 341 48.48 -4.83 -13.32
C ASP A 341 49.99 -4.77 -13.06
N SER A 342 50.61 -3.63 -13.40
CA SER A 342 52.04 -3.36 -13.19
C SER A 342 52.51 -3.46 -11.72
N SER A 343 51.59 -3.45 -10.76
CA SER A 343 51.88 -3.59 -9.32
C SER A 343 51.77 -5.03 -8.82
N ALA A 344 51.20 -5.94 -9.61
CA ALA A 344 51.13 -7.35 -9.29
C ALA A 344 52.49 -8.03 -9.43
N CYS A 345 52.73 -9.05 -8.61
CA CYS A 345 54.01 -9.75 -8.60
C CYS A 345 54.21 -10.71 -9.78
N ASN A 346 53.15 -11.03 -10.52
CA ASN A 346 53.15 -11.82 -11.75
C ASN A 346 52.69 -11.02 -12.98
N PHE A 347 52.89 -9.70 -12.97
CA PHE A 347 52.64 -8.82 -14.11
C PHE A 347 53.30 -9.37 -15.39
N ASP A 348 52.53 -9.43 -16.48
CA ASP A 348 52.99 -9.82 -17.81
C ASP A 348 52.96 -8.61 -18.75
N GLU A 349 54.14 -8.14 -19.17
CA GLU A 349 54.29 -6.99 -20.08
C GLU A 349 53.72 -7.25 -21.49
N ALA A 350 53.54 -8.51 -21.88
CA ALA A 350 52.95 -8.88 -23.16
C ALA A 350 51.41 -8.97 -23.12
N ALA A 351 50.81 -8.98 -21.92
CA ALA A 351 49.36 -9.10 -21.78
C ALA A 351 48.65 -7.78 -22.09
N ASN A 352 47.59 -7.85 -22.89
CA ASN A 352 46.69 -6.74 -23.19
C ASN A 352 45.25 -6.99 -22.73
N VAL A 353 44.98 -8.19 -22.20
CA VAL A 353 43.70 -8.58 -21.60
C VAL A 353 43.98 -9.23 -20.25
N ASP A 354 43.39 -8.68 -19.19
CA ASP A 354 43.47 -9.28 -17.86
C ASP A 354 42.68 -10.59 -17.83
N ASP A 355 43.36 -11.70 -17.54
CA ASP A 355 42.76 -13.02 -17.38
C ASP A 355 42.38 -13.32 -15.91
N GLY A 356 42.54 -12.33 -15.03
CA GLY A 356 42.27 -12.46 -13.60
C GLY A 356 43.38 -13.20 -12.85
N SER A 357 44.53 -13.44 -13.46
CA SER A 357 45.65 -14.13 -12.83
C SER A 357 46.48 -13.26 -11.90
N CYS A 358 46.22 -11.95 -11.76
CA CYS A 358 47.03 -11.05 -10.94
C CYS A 358 47.14 -11.48 -9.47
N LEU A 359 48.38 -11.61 -9.00
CA LEU A 359 48.73 -12.01 -7.64
C LEU A 359 49.39 -10.84 -6.91
N SER A 360 49.08 -10.71 -5.62
CA SER A 360 49.81 -9.85 -4.69
C SER A 360 50.91 -10.64 -3.98
N ASN A 361 51.96 -9.95 -3.56
CA ASN A 361 52.90 -10.53 -2.60
C ASN A 361 52.21 -10.70 -1.25
N ASP A 362 52.45 -11.82 -0.59
CA ASP A 362 52.08 -12.02 0.80
C ASP A 362 53.04 -11.25 1.74
N CYS A 363 52.82 -11.30 3.05
CA CYS A 363 53.67 -10.55 3.98
C CYS A 363 55.13 -11.06 4.05
N ALA A 364 55.40 -12.26 3.52
CA ALA A 364 56.74 -12.85 3.44
C ALA A 364 57.43 -12.47 2.12
N GLY A 365 56.73 -11.74 1.24
CA GLY A 365 57.22 -11.35 -0.08
C GLY A 365 57.06 -12.44 -1.13
N GLU A 366 56.30 -13.50 -0.86
CA GLU A 366 56.04 -14.59 -1.81
C GLU A 366 54.82 -14.24 -2.68
N CYS A 367 54.99 -14.34 -4.00
CA CYS A 367 53.95 -13.98 -4.95
C CYS A 367 52.78 -14.99 -4.92
N GLY A 368 51.58 -14.53 -4.58
CA GLY A 368 50.42 -15.40 -4.37
C GLY A 368 50.52 -16.28 -3.12
N GLY A 369 51.41 -15.94 -2.18
CA GLY A 369 51.55 -16.64 -0.92
C GLY A 369 50.36 -16.40 0.01
N SER A 370 50.26 -17.22 1.05
CA SER A 370 49.17 -17.18 2.04
C SER A 370 49.60 -16.62 3.39
N ALA A 371 50.84 -16.15 3.52
CA ALA A 371 51.32 -15.60 4.79
C ALA A 371 50.62 -14.26 5.07
N VAL A 372 49.98 -14.18 6.23
CA VAL A 372 49.32 -12.96 6.72
C VAL A 372 50.08 -12.41 7.92
N VAL A 373 50.03 -11.09 8.09
CA VAL A 373 50.54 -10.46 9.31
C VAL A 373 49.57 -10.78 10.42
N ASP A 374 50.07 -11.37 11.51
CA ASP A 374 49.26 -11.64 12.70
C ASP A 374 49.01 -10.37 13.52
N GLU A 375 48.21 -10.49 14.58
CA GLU A 375 47.86 -9.41 15.50
C GLU A 375 49.07 -8.79 16.21
N CYS A 376 50.23 -9.47 16.17
CA CYS A 376 51.50 -9.05 16.73
C CYS A 376 52.43 -8.38 15.71
N GLY A 377 51.97 -8.18 14.48
CA GLY A 377 52.75 -7.56 13.43
C GLY A 377 53.81 -8.50 12.82
N VAL A 378 53.73 -9.80 13.10
CA VAL A 378 54.66 -10.81 12.59
C VAL A 378 54.02 -11.53 11.41
N CYS A 379 54.74 -11.58 10.30
CA CYS A 379 54.29 -12.30 9.12
C CYS A 379 54.31 -13.82 9.35
N GLY A 380 53.15 -14.47 9.25
CA GLY A 380 52.99 -15.92 9.45
C GLY A 380 53.24 -16.36 10.89
N GLY A 381 53.07 -15.46 11.87
CA GLY A 381 53.12 -15.80 13.29
C GLY A 381 51.83 -16.44 13.78
N ASP A 382 51.90 -17.02 14.98
CA ASP A 382 50.79 -17.73 15.62
C ASP A 382 49.76 -16.78 16.26
N GLY A 383 49.97 -15.45 16.18
CA GLY A 383 49.12 -14.43 16.81
C GLY A 383 49.26 -14.36 18.33
N ILE A 384 48.25 -13.80 18.99
CA ILE A 384 48.14 -13.78 20.46
C ILE A 384 47.67 -15.16 20.93
N SER A 385 48.35 -15.75 21.92
CA SER A 385 47.98 -17.08 22.41
C SER A 385 46.61 -17.08 23.09
N GLU A 386 45.93 -18.22 23.10
CA GLU A 386 44.63 -18.36 23.77
C GLU A 386 44.73 -18.04 25.26
N GLY A 387 44.01 -17.00 25.70
CA GLY A 387 43.99 -16.51 27.08
C GLY A 387 44.91 -15.32 27.37
N GLU A 388 45.69 -14.88 26.38
CA GLU A 388 46.51 -13.67 26.45
C GLU A 388 45.79 -12.50 25.76
N CYS A 389 46.06 -11.28 26.20
CA CYS A 389 45.43 -10.05 25.69
C CYS A 389 46.41 -9.14 24.93
N ASP A 390 47.70 -9.48 24.95
CA ASP A 390 48.72 -8.84 24.14
C ASP A 390 49.84 -9.81 23.74
N CYS A 391 50.75 -9.32 22.90
CA CYS A 391 51.87 -10.09 22.35
C CYS A 391 53.04 -10.28 23.31
N ASP A 392 52.99 -9.63 24.48
CA ASP A 392 53.96 -9.81 25.55
C ASP A 392 53.51 -10.91 26.54
N GLY A 393 52.35 -11.52 26.29
CA GLY A 393 51.79 -12.63 27.05
C GLY A 393 51.08 -12.20 28.33
N ASN A 394 50.58 -10.96 28.39
CA ASN A 394 49.78 -10.51 29.51
C ASN A 394 48.37 -11.10 29.43
N ILE A 395 47.71 -11.23 30.59
CA ILE A 395 46.33 -11.73 30.73
C ILE A 395 45.46 -10.57 31.23
N GLU A 396 44.21 -10.50 30.78
CA GLU A 396 43.25 -9.53 31.31
C GLU A 396 42.98 -9.79 32.79
N ASP A 397 43.00 -8.73 33.59
CA ASP A 397 42.49 -8.77 34.95
C ASP A 397 40.94 -8.79 34.95
N CYS A 398 40.31 -8.91 36.11
CA CYS A 398 38.85 -8.99 36.20
C CYS A 398 38.11 -7.70 35.78
N ASP A 399 38.82 -6.58 35.57
CA ASP A 399 38.28 -5.32 35.03
C ASP A 399 38.48 -5.24 33.49
N GLY A 400 38.99 -6.31 32.87
CA GLY A 400 39.28 -6.38 31.43
C GLY A 400 40.50 -5.57 31.03
N ILE A 401 41.39 -5.26 31.98
CA ILE A 401 42.63 -4.53 31.70
C ILE A 401 43.75 -5.54 31.49
N CYS A 402 44.34 -5.51 30.29
CA CYS A 402 45.47 -6.36 29.95
C CYS A 402 46.70 -6.06 30.85
N GLY A 403 47.13 -7.05 31.64
CA GLY A 403 48.23 -6.90 32.60
C GLY A 403 47.89 -6.03 33.81
N GLY A 404 46.61 -5.87 34.14
CA GLY A 404 46.16 -5.13 35.31
C GLY A 404 46.29 -5.92 36.63
N ASP A 405 46.11 -5.21 37.75
CA ASP A 405 46.29 -5.74 39.11
C ASP A 405 44.93 -6.03 39.81
N ALA A 406 43.80 -5.97 39.11
CA ALA A 406 42.50 -6.20 39.71
C ALA A 406 42.26 -7.71 39.98
N PHE A 407 41.71 -8.03 41.15
CA PHE A 407 41.38 -9.41 41.53
C PHE A 407 39.93 -9.52 41.94
N GLU A 408 39.30 -10.65 41.61
CA GLU A 408 37.99 -11.00 42.17
C GLU A 408 38.12 -11.21 43.68
N ASP A 409 37.14 -10.70 44.42
CA ASP A 409 36.95 -11.08 45.81
C ASP A 409 36.34 -12.49 45.92
N ASP A 410 36.15 -12.99 47.15
CA ASP A 410 35.55 -14.31 47.39
C ASP A 410 34.09 -14.43 46.86
N CYS A 411 33.46 -13.32 46.48
CA CYS A 411 32.12 -13.24 45.90
C CYS A 411 32.13 -13.17 44.36
N GLY A 412 33.31 -13.25 43.71
CA GLY A 412 33.44 -13.14 42.25
C GLY A 412 33.26 -11.73 41.71
N VAL A 413 33.36 -10.70 42.57
CA VAL A 413 33.27 -9.30 42.14
C VAL A 413 34.68 -8.72 42.07
N CYS A 414 35.02 -8.14 40.93
CA CYS A 414 36.31 -7.49 40.73
C CYS A 414 36.51 -6.33 41.73
N ASN A 415 37.59 -6.38 42.50
CA ASN A 415 37.91 -5.45 43.59
C ASN A 415 36.77 -5.25 44.61
N GLY A 416 35.91 -6.26 44.78
CA GLY A 416 34.79 -6.20 45.71
C GLY A 416 35.23 -6.20 47.18
N ASP A 417 34.32 -5.80 48.07
CA ASP A 417 34.53 -5.74 49.52
C ASP A 417 34.06 -7.02 50.25
N GLY A 418 33.70 -8.08 49.50
CA GLY A 418 33.24 -9.35 50.04
C GLY A 418 31.81 -9.34 50.59
N THR A 419 31.03 -8.27 50.40
CA THR A 419 29.66 -8.17 50.94
C THR A 419 28.56 -8.51 49.94
N SER A 420 28.89 -8.60 48.65
CA SER A 420 27.93 -8.82 47.56
C SER A 420 27.32 -10.23 47.54
N CYS A 421 27.97 -11.22 48.13
CA CYS A 421 27.49 -12.60 48.26
C CYS A 421 26.88 -12.93 49.62
N LEU A 422 26.65 -11.93 50.49
CA LEU A 422 25.93 -12.11 51.75
C LEU A 422 24.43 -11.92 51.52
N PHE A 423 23.70 -13.02 51.38
CA PHE A 423 22.24 -13.04 51.32
C PHE A 423 21.67 -13.90 52.45
N ALA A 424 20.46 -13.57 52.89
CA ALA A 424 19.67 -14.41 53.77
C ALA A 424 18.74 -15.30 52.95
N THR A 425 18.58 -16.56 53.32
CA THR A 425 17.68 -17.49 52.64
C THR A 425 16.45 -17.74 53.50
N LEU A 426 15.27 -17.47 52.95
CA LEU A 426 13.98 -17.82 53.55
C LEU A 426 13.41 -19.06 52.84
N TYR A 427 13.09 -20.10 53.59
CA TYR A 427 12.58 -21.34 53.00
C TYR A 427 11.61 -22.05 53.96
N PHE A 428 10.84 -22.99 53.43
CA PHE A 428 9.91 -23.77 54.23
C PHE A 428 10.57 -24.99 54.86
N GLY A 429 10.21 -25.27 56.10
CA GLY A 429 10.62 -26.46 56.85
C GLY A 429 9.55 -27.55 56.82
N ALA A 430 9.26 -28.13 57.98
CA ALA A 430 8.23 -29.15 58.09
C ALA A 430 6.83 -28.56 57.83
N LEU A 431 6.04 -29.27 57.00
CA LEU A 431 4.62 -29.03 56.77
C LEU A 431 3.79 -30.13 57.44
N SER A 432 2.68 -29.73 58.06
CA SER A 432 1.64 -30.59 58.64
C SER A 432 0.27 -30.00 58.31
N ASP A 433 -0.81 -30.73 58.63
CA ASP A 433 -2.20 -30.41 58.24
C ASP A 433 -2.60 -28.93 58.43
N ASN A 434 -2.13 -28.26 59.50
CA ASN A 434 -2.45 -26.86 59.80
C ASN A 434 -1.26 -26.02 60.29
N ASN A 435 -0.03 -26.53 60.19
CA ASN A 435 1.17 -25.82 60.67
C ASN A 435 2.33 -25.95 59.67
N LEU A 436 2.95 -24.82 59.36
CA LEU A 436 4.05 -24.66 58.41
C LEU A 436 5.22 -23.93 59.07
N GLU A 437 6.39 -24.55 59.10
CA GLU A 437 7.62 -23.92 59.57
C GLU A 437 8.23 -23.00 58.49
N VAL A 438 8.59 -21.78 58.88
CA VAL A 438 9.40 -20.88 58.07
C VAL A 438 10.80 -20.82 58.67
N TRP A 439 11.79 -21.16 57.86
CA TRP A 439 13.21 -21.13 58.22
C TRP A 439 13.89 -19.89 57.64
N LEU A 440 14.88 -19.40 58.37
CA LEU A 440 15.75 -18.31 57.96
C LEU A 440 17.21 -18.74 58.18
N ASP A 441 17.98 -18.75 57.11
CA ASP A 441 19.44 -18.82 57.15
C ASP A 441 19.98 -17.43 56.87
N SER A 442 20.54 -16.77 57.89
CA SER A 442 21.11 -15.43 57.75
C SER A 442 22.53 -15.38 58.31
N PRO A 443 23.52 -14.90 57.53
CA PRO A 443 24.88 -14.70 58.02
C PRO A 443 25.01 -13.48 58.96
N LEU A 444 23.98 -12.65 59.06
CA LEU A 444 23.95 -11.43 59.86
C LEU A 444 22.79 -11.43 60.86
N ASP A 445 22.97 -10.67 61.95
CA ASP A 445 21.91 -10.42 62.93
C ASP A 445 20.76 -9.65 62.31
N VAL A 446 19.54 -10.17 62.45
CA VAL A 446 18.32 -9.60 61.87
C VAL A 446 17.59 -8.73 62.90
N ALA A 447 17.33 -7.47 62.53
CA ALA A 447 16.61 -6.50 63.37
C ALA A 447 15.12 -6.39 63.03
N GLY A 448 14.72 -6.81 61.83
CA GLY A 448 13.33 -6.81 61.36
C GLY A 448 13.16 -7.71 60.16
N PHE A 449 11.97 -8.29 60.01
CA PHE A 449 11.61 -9.06 58.83
C PHE A 449 10.15 -8.81 58.44
N GLN A 450 9.90 -8.87 57.15
CA GLN A 450 8.58 -8.95 56.54
C GLN A 450 8.67 -9.97 55.41
N PHE A 451 7.63 -10.76 55.19
CA PHE A 451 7.48 -11.59 53.99
C PHE A 451 5.99 -11.88 53.73
N GLU A 452 5.70 -12.34 52.53
CA GLU A 452 4.37 -12.79 52.11
C GLU A 452 4.39 -14.27 51.78
N VAL A 453 3.26 -14.94 52.05
CA VAL A 453 3.02 -16.35 51.73
C VAL A 453 1.79 -16.45 50.86
N SER A 454 1.93 -17.06 49.69
CA SER A 454 0.82 -17.44 48.80
C SER A 454 0.39 -18.88 49.05
N GLY A 455 -0.75 -19.29 48.49
CA GLY A 455 -1.21 -20.69 48.53
C GLY A 455 -1.92 -21.14 49.82
N ILE A 456 -1.83 -20.36 50.90
CA ILE A 456 -2.48 -20.63 52.20
C ILE A 456 -3.18 -19.39 52.76
N THR A 457 -4.19 -19.58 53.62
CA THR A 457 -4.76 -18.49 54.44
C THR A 457 -4.23 -18.55 55.86
N ILE A 458 -3.37 -17.61 56.23
CA ILE A 458 -2.72 -17.58 57.55
C ILE A 458 -3.75 -17.22 58.65
N THR A 459 -3.80 -18.05 59.70
CA THR A 459 -4.64 -17.88 60.90
C THR A 459 -3.82 -17.60 62.16
N GLY A 460 -2.50 -17.79 62.10
CA GLY A 460 -1.57 -17.53 63.20
C GLY A 460 -0.12 -17.52 62.75
N ALA A 461 0.72 -16.74 63.43
CA ALA A 461 2.17 -16.73 63.25
C ALA A 461 2.85 -16.58 64.61
N SER A 462 3.60 -17.58 65.08
CA SER A 462 4.25 -17.55 66.40
C SER A 462 5.39 -18.56 66.54
N GLY A 463 6.18 -18.44 67.62
CA GLY A 463 7.28 -19.36 67.93
C GLY A 463 8.57 -19.06 67.15
N GLY A 464 9.49 -20.03 67.18
CA GLY A 464 10.81 -19.93 66.54
C GLY A 464 11.74 -18.87 67.13
N SER A 465 12.83 -18.60 66.43
CA SER A 465 13.86 -17.62 66.78
C SER A 465 13.29 -16.21 66.96
N ALA A 466 12.22 -15.85 66.24
CA ALA A 466 11.54 -14.57 66.40
C ALA A 466 10.93 -14.42 67.81
N SER A 467 10.19 -15.43 68.28
CA SER A 467 9.62 -15.40 69.63
C SER A 467 10.69 -15.46 70.72
N ASP A 468 11.75 -16.24 70.51
CA ASP A 468 12.86 -16.38 71.47
C ASP A 468 13.67 -15.08 71.61
N ALA A 469 13.85 -14.34 70.52
CA ALA A 469 14.46 -13.01 70.52
C ALA A 469 13.52 -11.89 71.02
N GLY A 470 12.26 -12.22 71.34
CA GLY A 470 11.26 -11.28 71.87
C GLY A 470 10.64 -10.37 70.81
N PHE A 471 10.61 -10.79 69.54
CA PHE A 471 9.97 -10.03 68.47
C PHE A 471 8.46 -10.04 68.63
N THR A 472 7.84 -8.90 68.31
CA THR A 472 6.39 -8.80 68.12
C THR A 472 6.08 -9.20 66.69
N VAL A 473 5.41 -10.33 66.51
CA VAL A 473 4.96 -10.83 65.20
C VAL A 473 3.50 -10.45 64.98
N SER A 474 3.21 -9.83 63.85
CA SER A 474 1.87 -9.50 63.36
C SER A 474 1.65 -10.16 62.01
N PHE A 475 0.44 -10.63 61.73
CA PHE A 475 0.12 -11.29 60.48
C PHE A 475 -1.24 -10.81 59.93
N SER A 476 -1.37 -10.86 58.61
CA SER A 476 -2.64 -10.80 57.87
C SER A 476 -2.95 -12.20 57.32
N THR A 477 -3.86 -12.31 56.35
CA THR A 477 -4.12 -13.58 55.67
C THR A 477 -2.95 -14.08 54.81
N THR A 478 -2.01 -13.21 54.43
CA THR A 478 -0.89 -13.53 53.53
C THR A 478 0.45 -12.95 53.98
N THR A 479 0.47 -11.83 54.71
CA THR A 479 1.68 -11.11 55.09
C THR A 479 2.05 -11.38 56.54
N VAL A 480 3.33 -11.60 56.82
CA VAL A 480 3.88 -11.72 58.18
C VAL A 480 4.95 -10.66 58.39
N ILE A 481 4.86 -9.96 59.51
CA ILE A 481 5.79 -8.89 59.89
C ILE A 481 6.28 -9.15 61.32
N GLY A 482 7.59 -9.15 61.52
CA GLY A 482 8.23 -9.26 62.82
C GLY A 482 9.20 -8.12 63.08
N PHE A 483 9.04 -7.46 64.23
CA PHE A 483 9.98 -6.42 64.68
C PHE A 483 10.15 -6.44 66.21
N SER A 484 11.27 -5.90 66.68
CA SER A 484 11.51 -5.71 68.12
C SER A 484 11.24 -4.26 68.55
N LEU A 485 10.38 -4.08 69.56
CA LEU A 485 10.15 -2.77 70.21
C LEU A 485 11.25 -2.40 71.22
N THR A 486 12.08 -3.37 71.61
CA THR A 486 13.16 -3.22 72.59
C THR A 486 14.54 -3.10 71.95
N GLY A 487 14.63 -3.23 70.62
CA GLY A 487 15.88 -3.19 69.86
C GLY A 487 16.72 -4.47 69.96
N THR A 488 16.09 -5.59 70.30
CA THR A 488 16.73 -6.92 70.23
C THR A 488 16.84 -7.38 68.77
N THR A 489 17.85 -8.19 68.47
CA THR A 489 18.06 -8.82 67.16
C THR A 489 17.89 -10.33 67.26
N ILE A 490 17.53 -10.95 66.14
CA ILE A 490 17.64 -12.40 65.94
C ILE A 490 19.08 -12.66 65.50
N PRO A 491 19.87 -13.45 66.24
CA PRO A 491 21.27 -13.69 65.89
C PRO A 491 21.41 -14.37 64.52
N ALA A 492 22.53 -14.11 63.84
CA ALA A 492 22.95 -14.85 62.65
C ALA A 492 22.88 -16.37 62.92
N SER A 493 22.00 -17.06 62.19
CA SER A 493 21.73 -18.48 62.36
C SER A 493 20.96 -19.05 61.17
N ASP A 494 21.04 -20.37 61.02
CA ASP A 494 20.14 -21.19 60.22
C ASP A 494 19.17 -21.91 61.16
N GLY A 495 17.88 -21.55 61.10
CA GLY A 495 16.90 -22.06 62.04
C GLY A 495 15.46 -21.68 61.73
N VAL A 496 14.53 -22.28 62.48
CA VAL A 496 13.10 -21.93 62.43
C VAL A 496 12.91 -20.49 62.88
N LEU A 497 12.54 -19.60 61.95
CA LEU A 497 12.21 -18.21 62.24
C LEU A 497 10.92 -18.13 63.05
N LEU A 498 9.87 -18.80 62.57
CA LEU A 498 8.54 -18.89 63.20
C LEU A 498 7.72 -20.04 62.60
N ASN A 499 6.60 -20.35 63.25
CA ASN A 499 5.58 -21.29 62.75
C ASN A 499 4.33 -20.53 62.32
N LEU A 500 3.81 -20.87 61.14
CA LEU A 500 2.55 -20.37 60.61
C LEU A 500 1.45 -21.41 60.81
N THR A 501 0.33 -21.02 61.40
CA THR A 501 -0.90 -21.81 61.35
C THR A 501 -1.80 -21.26 60.25
N PHE A 502 -2.45 -22.14 59.49
CA PHE A 502 -3.29 -21.77 58.35
C PHE A 502 -4.59 -22.57 58.30
N ASP A 503 -5.56 -22.07 57.53
CA ASP A 503 -6.85 -22.70 57.28
C ASP A 503 -7.13 -22.68 55.77
N GLY A 504 -7.10 -23.85 55.14
CA GLY A 504 -7.27 -24.02 53.71
C GLY A 504 -6.03 -23.73 52.86
N VAL A 505 -5.93 -24.47 51.75
CA VAL A 505 -4.97 -24.27 50.66
C VAL A 505 -5.74 -23.91 49.39
N THR A 506 -5.19 -23.07 48.52
CA THR A 506 -5.91 -22.57 47.33
C THR A 506 -5.66 -23.38 46.07
N GLY A 507 -4.87 -24.46 46.16
CA GLY A 507 -4.43 -25.28 45.01
C GLY A 507 -3.26 -24.69 44.21
N ASP A 508 -2.93 -23.41 44.42
CA ASP A 508 -1.69 -22.81 43.92
C ASP A 508 -0.49 -23.15 44.83
N GLY A 509 0.71 -23.19 44.25
CA GLY A 509 1.96 -23.38 44.98
C GLY A 509 2.09 -22.49 46.23
N ILE A 510 2.45 -23.08 47.37
CA ILE A 510 2.74 -22.34 48.60
C ILE A 510 4.13 -21.74 48.45
N CYS A 511 4.22 -20.42 48.23
CA CYS A 511 5.47 -19.73 47.94
C CYS A 511 5.73 -18.59 48.93
N LEU A 512 7.00 -18.37 49.26
CA LEU A 512 7.46 -17.16 49.93
C LEU A 512 7.73 -16.07 48.89
N SER A 513 7.38 -14.84 49.21
CA SER A 513 7.66 -13.67 48.36
C SER A 513 7.73 -12.38 49.18
N ALA A 514 8.09 -11.28 48.52
CA ALA A 514 8.11 -9.93 49.09
C ALA A 514 8.86 -9.82 50.44
N ALA A 515 9.94 -10.59 50.59
CA ALA A 515 10.74 -10.56 51.79
C ALA A 515 11.54 -9.26 51.90
N VAL A 516 11.48 -8.64 53.07
CA VAL A 516 12.29 -7.48 53.47
C VAL A 516 12.88 -7.80 54.82
N ILE A 517 14.18 -8.07 54.86
CA ILE A 517 14.95 -8.36 56.07
C ILE A 517 15.94 -7.23 56.28
N SER A 518 16.10 -6.77 57.52
CA SER A 518 17.05 -5.71 57.86
C SER A 518 18.04 -6.11 58.93
N ASP A 519 19.25 -5.55 58.85
CA ASP A 519 20.26 -5.65 59.89
C ASP A 519 20.06 -4.62 61.02
N ILE A 520 20.92 -4.65 62.04
CA ILE A 520 20.90 -3.70 63.17
C ILE A 520 21.11 -2.24 62.78
N SER A 521 21.68 -1.98 61.60
CA SER A 521 21.93 -0.65 61.05
C SER A 521 20.80 -0.18 60.13
N ALA A 522 19.71 -0.95 60.02
CA ALA A 522 18.59 -0.74 59.11
C ALA A 522 18.95 -0.84 57.61
N ASN A 523 20.06 -1.50 57.28
CA ASN A 523 20.35 -1.88 55.90
C ASN A 523 19.51 -3.11 55.53
N GLY A 524 19.00 -3.15 54.30
CA GLY A 524 18.35 -4.33 53.77
C GLY A 524 19.36 -5.45 53.54
N ILE A 525 19.02 -6.67 53.94
CA ILE A 525 19.76 -7.89 53.62
C ILE A 525 19.10 -8.49 52.38
N THR A 526 19.88 -8.71 51.31
CA THR A 526 19.40 -9.39 50.11
C THR A 526 18.82 -10.75 50.50
N THR A 527 17.61 -11.07 50.03
CA THR A 527 16.90 -12.29 50.44
C THR A 527 16.67 -13.21 49.25
N GLU A 528 17.06 -14.48 49.40
CA GLU A 528 16.70 -15.57 48.48
C GLU A 528 15.56 -16.41 49.05
N TYR A 529 14.78 -17.02 48.16
CA TYR A 529 13.66 -17.89 48.53
C TYR A 529 13.99 -19.34 48.23
N GLY A 530 13.61 -20.23 49.14
CA GLY A 530 13.57 -21.67 48.88
C GLY A 530 12.50 -22.04 47.85
N ALA A 531 12.47 -23.30 47.47
CA ALA A 531 11.44 -23.84 46.57
C ALA A 531 10.03 -23.65 47.17
N CYS A 532 9.07 -23.35 46.30
CA CYS A 532 7.66 -23.40 46.68
C CYS A 532 7.27 -24.84 47.03
N LEU A 533 6.36 -25.01 47.98
CA LEU A 533 5.75 -26.31 48.25
C LEU A 533 4.58 -26.52 47.29
N ASP A 534 4.55 -27.67 46.63
CA ASP A 534 3.43 -28.08 45.82
C ASP A 534 2.33 -28.66 46.73
N PRO A 535 1.11 -28.11 46.74
CA PRO A 535 0.01 -28.66 47.50
C PRO A 535 -0.30 -30.12 47.14
N GLU A 536 -0.06 -30.57 45.90
CA GLU A 536 -0.33 -31.95 45.46
C GLU A 536 0.52 -33.01 46.17
N ASP A 537 1.70 -32.62 46.67
CA ASP A 537 2.59 -33.53 47.40
C ASP A 537 2.10 -33.83 48.83
N TYR A 538 1.20 -32.99 49.37
CA TYR A 538 0.82 -33.02 50.79
C TYR A 538 -0.71 -33.01 51.02
N PHE A 539 -1.52 -32.61 50.05
CA PHE A 539 -2.97 -32.48 50.13
C PHE A 539 -3.68 -33.15 48.94
N ASN A 540 -4.89 -33.67 49.15
CA ASN A 540 -5.67 -34.38 48.13
C ASN A 540 -6.49 -33.39 47.29
N GLY A 541 -6.03 -33.08 46.07
CA GLY A 541 -6.75 -32.25 45.09
C GLY A 541 -7.82 -33.01 44.29
N GLY A 542 -8.83 -32.31 43.77
CA GLY A 542 -9.79 -32.87 42.83
C GLY A 542 -11.00 -31.98 42.53
N CYS A 543 -11.99 -32.49 41.81
CA CYS A 543 -13.18 -31.69 41.46
C CYS A 543 -14.22 -31.64 42.59
N SER A 544 -14.59 -30.43 43.02
CA SER A 544 -15.60 -30.19 44.06
C SER A 544 -17.05 -30.15 43.54
N ASP A 545 -17.23 -30.05 42.23
CA ASP A 545 -18.54 -29.87 41.58
C ASP A 545 -19.28 -31.21 41.38
N MET A 546 -20.40 -31.38 42.09
CA MET A 546 -21.28 -32.56 42.02
C MET A 546 -21.85 -32.84 40.62
N SER A 547 -21.84 -31.87 39.70
CA SER A 547 -22.32 -32.02 38.33
C SER A 547 -21.24 -32.45 37.33
N ALA A 548 -19.97 -32.48 37.76
CA ALA A 548 -18.87 -32.97 36.95
C ALA A 548 -18.77 -34.50 36.95
N CYS A 549 -18.30 -35.07 35.85
CA CYS A 549 -18.09 -36.49 35.66
C CYS A 549 -16.98 -37.09 36.53
N ASN A 550 -16.08 -36.26 37.06
CA ASN A 550 -14.99 -36.64 37.96
C ASN A 550 -15.13 -36.03 39.37
N TYR A 551 -16.35 -35.75 39.82
CA TYR A 551 -16.64 -35.29 41.18
C TYR A 551 -16.07 -36.22 42.27
N MET A 552 -15.49 -35.64 43.33
CA MET A 552 -14.99 -36.36 44.51
C MET A 552 -15.48 -35.74 45.83
N GLU A 553 -15.93 -36.59 46.76
CA GLU A 553 -16.58 -36.15 48.03
C GLU A 553 -15.59 -35.78 49.16
N ASN A 554 -14.28 -36.06 49.01
CA ASN A 554 -13.28 -35.83 50.07
C ASN A 554 -11.97 -35.27 49.52
N ILE A 555 -12.02 -34.03 49.04
CA ILE A 555 -10.86 -33.28 48.56
C ILE A 555 -10.53 -32.13 49.53
N ASP A 556 -9.25 -31.80 49.65
CA ASP A 556 -8.75 -30.71 50.49
C ASP A 556 -8.86 -29.35 49.77
N PHE A 557 -8.83 -29.35 48.44
CA PHE A 557 -9.04 -28.18 47.60
C PHE A 557 -9.54 -28.58 46.20
N ASP A 558 -10.24 -27.66 45.53
CA ASP A 558 -10.62 -27.81 44.12
C ASP A 558 -9.44 -27.44 43.23
N ASP A 559 -8.92 -28.42 42.48
CA ASP A 559 -7.76 -28.25 41.58
C ASP A 559 -8.17 -27.77 40.17
N GLY A 560 -9.46 -27.50 39.95
CA GLY A 560 -9.98 -27.09 38.64
C GLY A 560 -10.02 -28.22 37.62
N SER A 561 -9.82 -29.48 38.03
CA SER A 561 -9.84 -30.64 37.13
C SER A 561 -11.25 -31.07 36.69
N CYS A 562 -12.31 -30.32 37.02
CA CYS A 562 -13.69 -30.69 36.70
C CYS A 562 -13.93 -30.91 35.20
N THR A 563 -14.41 -32.10 34.86
CA THR A 563 -14.78 -32.53 33.51
C THR A 563 -16.28 -32.74 33.44
N TYR A 564 -16.92 -32.30 32.36
CA TYR A 564 -18.37 -32.37 32.19
C TYR A 564 -18.73 -33.20 30.95
N ALA A 565 -19.92 -33.80 30.95
CA ALA A 565 -20.41 -34.54 29.80
C ALA A 565 -20.67 -33.59 28.61
N GLU A 566 -20.45 -34.08 27.38
CA GLU A 566 -20.79 -33.33 26.18
C GLU A 566 -22.30 -33.11 26.05
N GLU A 567 -22.72 -32.07 25.32
CA GLU A 567 -24.13 -31.77 25.12
C GLU A 567 -24.85 -32.96 24.49
N ASN A 568 -25.96 -33.40 25.11
CA ASN A 568 -26.72 -34.60 24.75
C ASN A 568 -26.05 -35.95 25.01
N TYR A 569 -24.93 -35.97 25.76
CA TYR A 569 -24.30 -37.20 26.25
C TYR A 569 -24.30 -37.26 27.78
N ASP A 570 -24.25 -38.48 28.33
CA ASP A 570 -23.90 -38.70 29.74
C ASP A 570 -22.37 -38.79 29.93
N CYS A 571 -21.93 -38.89 31.18
CA CYS A 571 -20.50 -38.94 31.53
C CYS A 571 -19.79 -40.20 31.04
N GLU A 572 -20.53 -41.24 30.65
CA GLU A 572 -20.01 -42.45 30.02
C GLU A 572 -19.99 -42.36 28.49
N GLY A 573 -20.37 -41.21 27.92
CA GLY A 573 -20.39 -40.96 26.48
C GLY A 573 -21.59 -41.57 25.75
N ASN A 574 -22.67 -41.91 26.46
CA ASN A 574 -23.89 -42.40 25.84
C ASN A 574 -24.82 -41.24 25.46
N CYS A 575 -25.38 -41.31 24.25
CA CYS A 575 -26.38 -40.34 23.80
C CYS A 575 -27.66 -40.44 24.65
N ILE A 576 -28.10 -39.32 25.23
CA ILE A 576 -29.29 -39.24 26.09
C ILE A 576 -30.53 -38.69 25.38
N VAL A 577 -30.41 -38.37 24.09
CA VAL A 577 -31.51 -37.95 23.20
C VAL A 577 -31.63 -38.89 22.00
N ASP A 578 -32.58 -38.62 21.10
CA ASP A 578 -32.75 -39.45 19.90
C ASP A 578 -31.58 -39.25 18.93
N ILE A 579 -31.12 -40.35 18.34
CA ILE A 579 -30.09 -40.39 17.29
C ILE A 579 -30.78 -40.30 15.93
N ASP A 580 -30.27 -39.47 15.02
CA ASP A 580 -30.84 -39.32 13.68
C ASP A 580 -30.46 -40.49 12.75
N CYS A 581 -30.97 -40.48 11.50
CA CYS A 581 -30.71 -41.61 10.61
C CYS A 581 -29.26 -41.71 10.10
N ASN A 582 -28.40 -40.70 10.34
CA ASN A 582 -26.97 -40.73 10.05
C ASN A 582 -26.15 -41.26 11.23
N GLY A 583 -26.78 -41.47 12.39
CA GLY A 583 -26.10 -41.90 13.61
C GLY A 583 -25.68 -40.74 14.52
N ASP A 584 -26.15 -39.52 14.26
CA ASP A 584 -25.80 -38.33 15.04
C ASP A 584 -26.75 -38.15 16.24
N CYS A 585 -26.20 -38.10 17.46
CA CYS A 585 -26.95 -37.84 18.69
C CYS A 585 -27.56 -36.44 18.67
N GLY A 586 -28.89 -36.34 18.69
CA GLY A 586 -29.60 -35.06 18.56
C GLY A 586 -29.60 -34.49 17.13
N GLY A 587 -29.20 -35.29 16.14
CA GLY A 587 -29.23 -34.90 14.74
C GLY A 587 -30.64 -34.72 14.17
N SER A 588 -30.73 -34.17 12.96
CA SER A 588 -32.02 -33.85 12.30
C SER A 588 -32.26 -34.58 10.99
N ALA A 589 -31.35 -35.46 10.57
CA ALA A 589 -31.49 -36.18 9.32
C ALA A 589 -32.64 -37.20 9.39
N VAL A 590 -33.47 -37.21 8.34
CA VAL A 590 -34.61 -38.12 8.19
C VAL A 590 -34.47 -38.93 6.90
N VAL A 591 -34.95 -40.18 6.93
CA VAL A 591 -34.96 -41.06 5.76
C VAL A 591 -35.98 -40.57 4.73
N ASP A 592 -35.57 -40.46 3.47
CA ASP A 592 -36.42 -40.08 2.35
C ASP A 592 -37.29 -41.26 1.85
N GLU A 593 -38.17 -41.03 0.87
CA GLU A 593 -39.06 -42.07 0.32
C GLU A 593 -38.31 -43.18 -0.44
N CYS A 594 -37.05 -42.94 -0.79
CA CYS A 594 -36.15 -43.94 -1.38
C CYS A 594 -35.39 -44.74 -0.33
N GLY A 595 -35.62 -44.50 0.96
CA GLY A 595 -34.90 -45.18 2.04
C GLY A 595 -33.50 -44.62 2.30
N VAL A 596 -33.18 -43.43 1.77
CA VAL A 596 -31.87 -42.78 1.93
C VAL A 596 -31.95 -41.71 3.01
N CYS A 597 -31.08 -41.80 4.02
CA CYS A 597 -30.99 -40.76 5.05
C CYS A 597 -30.54 -39.42 4.45
N GLY A 598 -31.32 -38.35 4.65
CA GLY A 598 -31.08 -37.03 4.06
C GLY A 598 -31.23 -36.99 2.53
N GLY A 599 -31.85 -37.99 1.92
CA GLY A 599 -32.06 -38.06 0.47
C GLY A 599 -33.13 -37.10 -0.05
N ASN A 600 -33.22 -36.98 -1.39
CA ASN A 600 -34.13 -36.07 -2.09
C ASN A 600 -35.11 -36.79 -3.02
N ASN A 601 -35.35 -38.08 -2.79
CA ASN A 601 -36.27 -38.94 -3.52
C ASN A 601 -35.92 -39.21 -5.01
N ILE A 602 -34.76 -38.78 -5.50
CA ILE A 602 -34.41 -38.96 -6.93
C ILE A 602 -33.89 -40.38 -7.22
N SER A 603 -33.20 -41.01 -6.27
CA SER A 603 -32.47 -42.26 -6.49
C SER A 603 -33.35 -43.45 -6.86
N CYS A 604 -34.64 -43.40 -6.52
CA CYS A 604 -35.63 -44.44 -6.80
C CYS A 604 -36.77 -43.95 -7.70
N ALA A 605 -36.65 -42.77 -8.32
CA ALA A 605 -37.69 -42.23 -9.19
C ALA A 605 -37.81 -43.00 -10.52
N ASP A 606 -39.06 -43.23 -10.96
CA ASP A 606 -39.37 -43.79 -12.29
C ASP A 606 -39.11 -42.77 -13.41
N CYS A 607 -39.35 -43.14 -14.68
CA CYS A 607 -39.10 -42.22 -15.79
C CYS A 607 -39.99 -40.96 -15.79
N ALA A 608 -41.05 -40.92 -14.97
CA ALA A 608 -41.90 -39.74 -14.78
C ALA A 608 -41.46 -38.89 -13.58
N GLY A 609 -40.36 -39.25 -12.91
CA GLY A 609 -39.83 -38.57 -11.75
C GLY A 609 -40.55 -38.92 -10.45
N VAL A 610 -41.32 -40.01 -10.41
CA VAL A 610 -42.06 -40.44 -9.22
C VAL A 610 -41.26 -41.51 -8.45
N PRO A 611 -40.86 -41.25 -7.19
CA PRO A 611 -40.13 -42.20 -6.34
C PRO A 611 -40.90 -43.51 -6.19
N ASN A 612 -40.25 -44.64 -6.48
CA ASN A 612 -40.83 -45.98 -6.54
C ASN A 612 -42.04 -46.12 -7.48
N GLY A 613 -42.11 -45.32 -8.54
CA GLY A 613 -43.16 -45.40 -9.54
C GLY A 613 -42.96 -46.55 -10.54
N ASP A 614 -44.04 -46.87 -11.26
CA ASP A 614 -44.08 -47.98 -12.22
C ASP A 614 -43.94 -47.52 -13.69
N ALA A 615 -43.70 -46.22 -13.95
CA ALA A 615 -43.61 -45.73 -15.32
C ALA A 615 -42.35 -46.24 -16.02
N LEU A 616 -42.54 -46.78 -17.24
CA LEU A 616 -41.47 -47.32 -18.07
C LEU A 616 -41.41 -46.58 -19.40
N GLU A 617 -40.21 -46.38 -19.93
CA GLU A 617 -40.04 -45.86 -21.28
C GLU A 617 -40.49 -46.89 -22.32
N ASP A 618 -41.16 -46.41 -23.37
CA ASP A 618 -41.48 -47.22 -24.53
C ASP A 618 -40.25 -47.43 -25.44
N GLU A 619 -40.41 -48.20 -26.52
CA GLU A 619 -39.32 -48.49 -27.47
C GLU A 619 -38.80 -47.23 -28.21
N CYS A 620 -39.54 -46.12 -28.16
CA CYS A 620 -39.12 -44.83 -28.72
C CYS A 620 -38.47 -43.91 -27.65
N GLY A 621 -38.28 -44.39 -26.40
CA GLY A 621 -37.67 -43.64 -25.30
C GLY A 621 -38.61 -42.62 -24.63
N VAL A 622 -39.93 -42.78 -24.78
CA VAL A 622 -40.92 -41.90 -24.17
C VAL A 622 -41.56 -42.60 -22.97
N CYS A 623 -41.53 -41.96 -21.81
CA CYS A 623 -42.12 -42.50 -20.58
C CYS A 623 -43.64 -42.74 -20.76
N ASN A 624 -44.07 -44.00 -20.61
CA ASN A 624 -45.41 -44.53 -20.91
C ASN A 624 -45.94 -44.25 -22.34
N GLY A 625 -45.04 -44.13 -23.33
CA GLY A 625 -45.45 -43.97 -24.72
C GLY A 625 -46.08 -45.24 -25.33
N ASP A 626 -46.81 -45.08 -26.43
CA ASP A 626 -47.50 -46.17 -27.14
C ASP A 626 -46.75 -46.64 -28.41
N GLY A 627 -45.49 -46.22 -28.59
CA GLY A 627 -44.65 -46.57 -29.74
C GLY A 627 -45.03 -45.91 -31.06
N SER A 628 -46.04 -45.03 -31.08
CA SER A 628 -46.53 -44.39 -32.32
C SER A 628 -45.62 -43.27 -32.81
N SER A 629 -44.77 -42.72 -31.95
CA SER A 629 -43.87 -41.59 -32.26
C SER A 629 -42.71 -41.96 -33.20
N CYS A 630 -42.46 -43.26 -33.42
CA CYS A 630 -41.34 -43.72 -34.26
C CYS A 630 -41.72 -44.69 -35.42
N ALA A 631 -42.98 -44.69 -35.89
CA ALA A 631 -43.43 -45.55 -37.01
C ALA A 631 -43.37 -44.88 -38.41
N GLU A 632 -42.70 -45.52 -39.39
CA GLU A 632 -42.57 -45.04 -40.79
C GLU A 632 -43.68 -45.57 -41.75
N TYR A 633 -44.14 -44.74 -42.71
CA TYR A 633 -45.11 -45.12 -43.77
C TYR A 633 -44.45 -45.14 -45.17
N ILE A 634 -44.66 -46.20 -45.95
CA ILE A 634 -44.22 -46.32 -47.36
C ILE A 634 -45.35 -45.86 -48.30
N ILE A 635 -45.07 -44.94 -49.22
CA ILE A 635 -45.99 -44.49 -50.29
C ILE A 635 -45.54 -45.12 -51.63
N ASP A 636 -46.42 -45.89 -52.26
CA ASP A 636 -46.22 -46.45 -53.61
C ASP A 636 -46.79 -45.47 -54.66
N ILE A 637 -45.97 -45.04 -55.63
CA ILE A 637 -46.36 -44.12 -56.71
C ILE A 637 -46.62 -44.95 -57.98
N LEU A 638 -47.86 -44.94 -58.49
CA LEU A 638 -48.23 -45.48 -59.81
C LEU A 638 -48.71 -44.36 -60.73
#